data_AF-A0A4P1QG90-F1
#
_entry.id   AF-A0A4P1QG90-F1
#
_cell.length_a   1.000
_cell.length_b   1.000
_cell.length_c   1.000
_cell.angle_alpha   90.00
_cell.angle_beta   90.00
_cell.angle_gamma   90.00
#
_symmetry.space_group_name_H-M   'P 1'
#
loop_
_entity.id
_entity.type
_entity.pdbx_description
1 polymer ?
#
loop_
_entity_poly.entity_id
_entity_poly.type
_entity_poly.pdbx_seq_one_letter_code
_entity_poly.pdbx_strand_id
1 'polypeptide(L)'
;MKEQEQKKINNQEVKPQQNQDKVKTQNPKNKVIIWSAAGAAITTLSSIVTLTTVFSNQRKVSFLDKVLQSIKIDVKDKEIKTKDDIKTIADFVASGLNNKLYELIVETEENEVNKQPLDKDKPYTTFRTKFAIRNKFTKAQSNYQSFEFRDIKPPKEKAELDKLGQISLNEKDRINDKVKIEFLNFNRNIKLASEVAAKDENGKFKYFNIYLKQDNNDAFQYEIVNINVKTDDEKSTAIFSYQIKVKSIDDDKFTSNVLEIKFDDFAKTSTQLTQYLNELTFSYENASSVFPQDAIQTKVIAKNKGVNLPSNYELIFTEFKTEGEYPKKIDAIVKLRDNANNIISDSKSIEITGFKNYLTPEELNAYIEKIQLDVNDKNTKFISDINNYSEIIKSNFEDDEYEIDLSTFLIEKLSDLVSIKVHFRIKEKDGKPGIYSKQVSKTITGFKMPQELIENLAQKVKFDVTNKSTKMAYDFWDKFDEIEKTDIDSRISIVNTPSVKQTDANKITITYKVKDNRDNRESKTYSKVIEGFNTSSENESAYSYEIIEYEGNKAAYLNARKDLNSFIVPAKIGNYKVIKVGNLFTNVLRTAERTIYGVVLEEGIVEVNNLVVNTEDRQYAQIAAISLPKTIKKITNLISGISTYFANLKMYDNVEEINGLFNEYVNKFGKSNLYQLKLPGDNESICTFWFETRTHFKEFFDVETSDSGRMGHGSFKLQLQVSGETPKLKTNLGYKENYTFLESADNKTLYKAFTNKEADVEKFESKLGYEIIAKSAFSYLGVKEFNLWAPSINMQKFNWFLFEKLPNIKKIKFQEIYMEDLNLNWLFDGLELDELTLPDFKDDDGANILKRTNSGVLNVSTKKIKLPKNVKDIHKFMSSFSKVENLTELTKLESIRNRAFESAGTFETNVLDFTNSPLKHIEYMAFWRNFENITLHLPKGINYMGKFIMFVAEKNNNYNYMGSDDESLNNQVILDKFKNCKIIINESKRPSTWSKYFMGQYSSQSDTATGKVGELEIQWKG
;
A
#
# COMPACT_ATOMS: atom_id res chain seq x y z
N MET A 1 35.75 -21.40 22.34
CA MET A 1 36.01 -20.98 20.94
C MET A 1 35.57 -19.53 20.85
N LYS A 2 36.49 -18.57 20.65
CA LYS A 2 37.12 -18.20 19.35
C LYS A 2 36.08 -17.65 18.37
N GLU A 3 36.14 -16.40 17.91
CA GLU A 3 36.90 -15.19 18.31
C GLU A 3 35.99 -13.99 17.95
N GLN A 4 35.81 -12.96 18.80
CA GLN A 4 36.60 -11.73 18.92
C GLN A 4 36.72 -10.88 17.61
N GLU A 5 36.60 -9.54 17.60
CA GLU A 5 36.24 -8.57 18.67
C GLU A 5 35.81 -7.16 18.16
N GLN A 6 34.86 -6.54 18.88
CA GLN A 6 34.84 -5.14 19.40
C GLN A 6 35.18 -3.88 18.54
N LYS A 7 34.25 -2.88 18.63
CA LYS A 7 34.41 -1.46 19.13
C LYS A 7 35.34 -0.47 18.37
N LYS A 8 35.29 0.87 18.51
CA LYS A 8 34.42 1.89 19.19
C LYS A 8 34.57 3.22 18.41
N ILE A 9 33.52 4.01 18.14
CA ILE A 9 33.03 5.20 18.90
C ILE A 9 34.04 6.36 19.11
N ASN A 10 33.74 7.51 18.48
CA ASN A 10 34.04 8.92 18.83
C ASN A 10 35.54 9.36 18.98
N ASN A 11 35.94 10.63 18.80
CA ASN A 11 35.27 11.83 19.31
C ASN A 11 35.74 13.18 18.71
N GLN A 12 34.98 14.23 19.07
CA GLN A 12 35.36 15.66 19.20
C GLN A 12 35.47 16.59 17.99
N GLU A 13 35.00 17.82 18.27
CA GLU A 13 34.98 19.03 17.44
C GLU A 13 36.29 19.82 17.57
N VAL A 14 36.46 20.87 16.73
CA VAL A 14 36.52 22.29 17.16
C VAL A 14 37.02 23.18 16.00
N LYS A 15 36.34 24.32 15.76
CA LYS A 15 36.82 25.42 14.90
C LYS A 15 37.82 26.29 15.69
N PRO A 16 38.84 26.89 15.06
CA PRO A 16 38.64 28.29 14.66
C PRO A 16 39.30 28.70 13.32
N GLN A 17 38.95 29.91 12.88
CA GLN A 17 39.66 30.69 11.86
C GLN A 17 41.07 31.07 12.40
N GLN A 18 42.07 31.39 11.57
CA GLN A 18 42.19 32.69 10.90
C GLN A 18 43.24 32.72 9.76
N ASN A 19 42.91 33.50 8.74
CA ASN A 19 43.72 34.44 7.94
C ASN A 19 45.20 34.16 7.52
N GLN A 20 45.42 34.65 6.29
CA GLN A 20 46.59 35.37 5.76
C GLN A 20 47.67 34.65 4.92
N ASP A 21 47.92 35.31 3.78
CA ASP A 21 49.16 35.45 3.02
C ASP A 21 49.80 34.29 2.21
N LYS A 22 49.70 34.48 0.89
CA LYS A 22 50.83 34.60 -0.07
C LYS A 22 51.70 33.37 -0.43
N VAL A 23 51.77 33.17 -1.76
CA VAL A 23 52.98 33.03 -2.59
C VAL A 23 53.58 31.62 -2.85
N LYS A 24 53.43 31.22 -4.14
CA LYS A 24 54.36 30.51 -5.04
C LYS A 24 54.91 29.11 -4.72
N THR A 25 54.74 28.24 -5.73
CA THR A 25 55.69 27.26 -6.31
C THR A 25 56.25 26.12 -5.47
N GLN A 26 56.29 24.92 -6.07
CA GLN A 26 57.57 24.29 -6.41
C GLN A 26 57.46 23.23 -7.54
N ASN A 27 58.47 23.21 -8.42
CA ASN A 27 58.75 22.09 -9.34
C ASN A 27 59.64 21.05 -8.65
N PRO A 28 59.57 19.79 -9.09
CA PRO A 28 60.81 19.06 -9.42
C PRO A 28 60.69 18.21 -10.70
N LYS A 29 61.75 17.74 -11.36
CA LYS A 29 63.20 18.04 -11.46
C LYS A 29 63.77 17.18 -12.60
N ASN A 30 64.73 17.68 -13.39
CA ASN A 30 65.90 16.96 -13.96
C ASN A 30 66.45 17.63 -15.24
N LYS A 31 67.75 17.58 -15.59
CA LYS A 31 68.99 17.62 -14.78
C LYS A 31 70.24 17.72 -15.69
N VAL A 32 71.09 18.76 -15.52
CA VAL A 32 72.59 18.67 -15.55
C VAL A 32 73.23 18.31 -16.94
N ILE A 33 74.45 18.71 -17.40
CA ILE A 33 75.78 19.14 -16.89
C ILE A 33 76.20 20.43 -17.68
N ILE A 34 76.64 21.59 -17.15
CA ILE A 34 77.90 22.03 -16.47
C ILE A 34 79.13 21.95 -17.44
N TRP A 35 80.04 22.93 -17.63
CA TRP A 35 81.11 23.40 -16.72
C TRP A 35 81.82 24.69 -17.19
N SER A 36 82.08 25.62 -16.24
CA SER A 36 83.26 26.54 -16.09
C SER A 36 83.70 27.50 -17.23
N ALA A 37 84.29 28.69 -16.98
CA ALA A 37 84.84 29.26 -15.74
C ALA A 37 84.71 30.81 -15.63
N ALA A 38 84.79 31.30 -14.39
CA ALA A 38 85.23 32.62 -13.89
C ALA A 38 85.30 33.90 -14.79
N GLY A 39 84.67 35.00 -14.31
CA GLY A 39 85.22 36.37 -14.44
C GLY A 39 84.70 37.31 -15.55
N ALA A 40 83.73 38.18 -15.22
CA ALA A 40 83.43 39.52 -15.78
C ALA A 40 83.72 39.94 -17.28
N ALA A 41 82.65 39.98 -18.12
CA ALA A 41 82.22 41.07 -19.09
C ALA A 41 82.61 41.15 -20.64
N ILE A 42 81.64 41.60 -21.51
CA ILE A 42 81.62 42.39 -22.83
C ILE A 42 81.72 41.77 -24.34
N THR A 43 80.89 42.24 -25.36
CA THR A 43 81.07 42.56 -26.89
C THR A 43 80.67 41.73 -28.22
N THR A 44 80.49 42.33 -29.49
CA THR A 44 80.15 41.80 -30.93
C THR A 44 80.28 42.76 -32.26
N LEU A 45 80.16 42.33 -33.61
CA LEU A 45 79.81 43.02 -35.01
C LEU A 45 80.52 42.49 -36.38
N SER A 46 80.42 42.82 -37.75
CA SER A 46 79.48 43.32 -38.91
C SER A 46 80.08 43.31 -40.46
N SER A 47 79.37 43.53 -41.65
CA SER A 47 79.90 43.61 -43.14
C SER A 47 78.96 44.03 -44.42
N ILE A 48 79.43 44.33 -45.74
CA ILE A 48 78.66 44.73 -47.06
C ILE A 48 79.25 44.47 -48.58
N VAL A 49 78.84 45.15 -49.74
CA VAL A 49 78.81 44.72 -51.26
C VAL A 49 79.18 45.78 -52.48
N THR A 50 78.82 45.67 -53.83
CA THR A 50 79.50 46.16 -55.17
C THR A 50 78.70 46.79 -56.45
N LEU A 51 79.27 47.10 -57.69
CA LEU A 51 78.66 47.81 -58.95
C LEU A 51 79.32 47.71 -60.45
N THR A 52 78.87 48.43 -61.57
CA THR A 52 79.17 48.27 -63.10
C THR A 52 79.18 49.52 -64.16
N THR A 53 79.30 49.38 -65.56
CA THR A 53 79.73 50.43 -66.65
C THR A 53 79.22 50.33 -68.20
N VAL A 54 79.35 51.33 -69.17
CA VAL A 54 78.83 51.42 -70.65
C VAL A 54 79.66 52.31 -71.76
N PHE A 55 79.31 52.42 -73.11
CA PHE A 55 80.05 53.09 -74.31
C PHE A 55 79.23 53.62 -75.62
N SER A 56 79.75 54.50 -76.57
CA SER A 56 79.21 55.00 -77.93
C SER A 56 80.05 55.97 -78.90
N ASN A 57 79.71 57.29 -79.04
CA ASN A 57 80.19 58.37 -79.97
C ASN A 57 81.69 58.76 -79.84
N GLN A 58 82.43 57.96 -79.08
CA GLN A 58 83.75 58.26 -78.51
C GLN A 58 84.90 58.16 -79.52
N ARG A 59 84.69 57.57 -80.71
CA ARG A 59 85.78 57.38 -81.69
C ARG A 59 86.32 58.68 -82.32
N LYS A 60 85.55 59.77 -82.40
CA LYS A 60 86.06 61.07 -82.88
C LYS A 60 86.88 61.83 -81.83
N VAL A 61 86.42 61.82 -80.57
CA VAL A 61 87.12 62.46 -79.44
C VAL A 61 88.54 61.89 -79.28
N SER A 62 88.66 60.55 -79.40
CA SER A 62 89.91 59.80 -79.29
C SER A 62 91.04 60.18 -80.27
N PHE A 63 90.79 61.00 -81.30
CA PHE A 63 91.85 61.54 -82.16
C PHE A 63 92.36 62.91 -81.67
N LEU A 64 91.47 63.77 -81.17
CA LEU A 64 91.84 65.12 -80.72
C LEU A 64 92.70 65.06 -79.46
N ASP A 65 92.32 64.22 -78.48
CA ASP A 65 93.12 63.95 -77.27
C ASP A 65 94.57 63.56 -77.60
N LYS A 66 94.79 62.90 -78.74
CA LYS A 66 96.09 62.38 -79.18
C LYS A 66 97.04 63.47 -79.68
N VAL A 67 96.52 64.53 -80.29
CA VAL A 67 97.29 65.75 -80.66
C VAL A 67 97.50 66.61 -79.42
N LEU A 68 96.45 66.75 -78.61
CA LEU A 68 96.47 67.55 -77.38
C LEU A 68 97.52 67.04 -76.37
N GLN A 69 97.73 65.72 -76.28
CA GLN A 69 98.77 65.11 -75.42
C GLN A 69 100.22 65.32 -75.90
N SER A 70 100.49 65.80 -77.13
CA SER A 70 101.86 65.90 -77.64
C SER A 70 102.61 67.18 -77.24
N ILE A 71 101.93 68.17 -76.64
CA ILE A 71 102.56 69.41 -76.17
C ILE A 71 103.06 69.22 -74.74
N LYS A 72 104.36 68.90 -74.59
CA LYS A 72 105.08 69.13 -73.33
C LYS A 72 105.68 70.54 -73.35
N ILE A 73 105.33 71.36 -72.35
CA ILE A 73 106.14 72.50 -71.91
C ILE A 73 106.47 72.24 -70.45
N ASP A 74 107.73 72.47 -70.10
CA ASP A 74 108.33 72.09 -68.83
C ASP A 74 108.81 73.34 -68.08
N VAL A 75 108.94 73.24 -66.75
CA VAL A 75 109.88 74.01 -65.91
C VAL A 75 109.77 75.56 -65.87
N LYS A 76 109.53 76.07 -64.64
CA LYS A 76 109.83 77.41 -64.09
C LYS A 76 109.12 78.63 -64.76
N ASP A 77 108.62 79.60 -64.00
CA ASP A 77 109.11 80.04 -62.69
C ASP A 77 108.06 80.12 -61.57
N LYS A 78 108.54 79.99 -60.32
CA LYS A 78 107.79 80.30 -59.10
C LYS A 78 108.69 81.12 -58.19
N GLU A 79 108.30 82.37 -57.95
CA GLU A 79 108.42 83.18 -56.71
C GLU A 79 108.38 84.70 -56.99
N ILE A 80 108.40 85.09 -58.27
CA ILE A 80 108.06 86.42 -58.80
C ILE A 80 106.95 86.23 -59.86
N LYS A 81 105.71 86.70 -59.72
CA LYS A 81 105.00 87.32 -58.57
C LYS A 81 103.51 86.86 -58.59
N THR A 82 102.53 87.74 -58.88
CA THR A 82 101.08 87.46 -58.73
C THR A 82 100.19 88.20 -59.75
N LYS A 83 98.88 87.96 -59.65
CA LYS A 83 97.78 88.63 -60.39
C LYS A 83 97.82 90.17 -60.35
N ASP A 84 98.51 90.75 -59.38
CA ASP A 84 98.55 92.20 -59.14
C ASP A 84 99.53 92.97 -60.04
N ASP A 85 100.34 92.28 -60.86
CA ASP A 85 101.33 92.92 -61.75
C ASP A 85 100.79 93.23 -63.15
N ILE A 86 99.79 92.49 -63.64
CA ILE A 86 99.15 92.73 -64.96
C ILE A 86 97.88 93.56 -64.75
N LYS A 87 98.07 94.83 -64.38
CA LYS A 87 96.98 95.75 -64.00
C LYS A 87 96.55 96.70 -65.11
N THR A 88 97.39 96.93 -66.11
CA THR A 88 97.19 97.97 -67.12
C THR A 88 97.07 97.37 -68.51
N ILE A 89 96.45 98.13 -69.43
CA ILE A 89 96.37 97.72 -70.84
C ILE A 89 97.75 97.73 -71.52
N ALA A 90 98.75 98.43 -70.96
CA ALA A 90 100.13 98.42 -71.46
C ALA A 90 100.80 97.04 -71.30
N ASP A 91 100.49 96.32 -70.22
CA ASP A 91 101.05 94.98 -69.93
C ASP A 91 100.59 93.94 -70.98
N PHE A 92 99.34 94.07 -71.45
CA PHE A 92 98.77 93.28 -72.55
C PHE A 92 99.25 93.70 -73.95
N VAL A 93 99.75 94.94 -74.11
CA VAL A 93 100.35 95.43 -75.36
C VAL A 93 101.80 94.98 -75.49
N ALA A 94 102.61 95.12 -74.42
CA ALA A 94 104.03 94.76 -74.42
C ALA A 94 104.29 93.26 -74.69
N SER A 95 103.33 92.40 -74.32
CA SER A 95 103.39 90.95 -74.50
C SER A 95 102.86 90.46 -75.87
N GLY A 96 102.36 91.35 -76.74
CA GLY A 96 101.79 91.00 -78.05
C GLY A 96 100.47 90.21 -78.01
N LEU A 97 99.99 89.83 -76.82
CA LEU A 97 98.78 89.06 -76.60
C LEU A 97 97.52 89.77 -77.12
N ASN A 98 97.49 91.11 -77.03
CA ASN A 98 96.35 91.91 -77.49
C ASN A 98 96.05 91.79 -79.00
N ASN A 99 96.98 91.30 -79.83
CA ASN A 99 96.68 91.05 -81.24
C ASN A 99 96.16 89.61 -81.47
N LYS A 100 96.85 88.59 -80.94
CA LYS A 100 96.52 87.18 -81.21
C LYS A 100 95.23 86.70 -80.53
N LEU A 101 94.78 87.35 -79.46
CA LEU A 101 93.49 87.03 -78.83
C LEU A 101 92.26 87.58 -79.58
N TYR A 102 92.41 88.51 -80.53
CA TYR A 102 91.31 88.95 -81.40
C TYR A 102 91.07 87.97 -82.56
N GLU A 103 92.07 87.20 -82.99
CA GLU A 103 91.94 86.18 -84.03
C GLU A 103 91.36 84.85 -83.51
N LEU A 104 91.45 84.61 -82.19
CA LEU A 104 91.06 83.33 -81.58
C LEU A 104 89.54 83.21 -81.40
N ILE A 105 88.91 82.65 -82.44
CA ILE A 105 87.56 82.06 -82.49
C ILE A 105 86.40 83.06 -82.60
N VAL A 106 86.23 83.56 -83.82
CA VAL A 106 84.97 83.44 -84.60
C VAL A 106 84.88 81.94 -85.02
N GLU A 107 83.76 81.23 -85.07
CA GLU A 107 82.47 81.56 -85.69
C GLU A 107 81.23 81.34 -84.80
N THR A 108 80.21 82.14 -85.12
CA THR A 108 78.78 81.90 -84.87
C THR A 108 78.06 82.02 -86.23
N GLU A 109 76.87 81.44 -86.37
CA GLU A 109 76.25 81.14 -87.68
C GLU A 109 75.90 82.37 -88.57
N GLU A 110 76.00 83.60 -88.07
CA GLU A 110 75.44 84.82 -88.70
C GLU A 110 76.47 85.90 -89.11
N ASN A 111 77.76 85.57 -89.24
CA ASN A 111 78.81 86.41 -89.89
C ASN A 111 79.11 87.84 -89.35
N GLU A 112 78.39 88.40 -88.38
CA GLU A 112 78.65 89.77 -87.89
C GLU A 112 79.80 89.88 -86.87
N VAL A 113 80.80 90.72 -87.18
CA VAL A 113 81.99 90.93 -86.32
C VAL A 113 81.77 92.09 -85.35
N ASN A 114 81.14 91.81 -84.20
CA ASN A 114 80.85 92.83 -83.18
C ASN A 114 82.11 93.18 -82.33
N LYS A 115 82.91 94.13 -82.83
CA LYS A 115 84.21 94.57 -82.27
C LYS A 115 84.08 95.33 -80.95
N GLN A 116 83.80 94.65 -79.85
CA GLN A 116 83.82 95.28 -78.52
C GLN A 116 85.22 95.24 -77.86
N PRO A 117 85.83 96.39 -77.52
CA PRO A 117 87.12 96.44 -76.84
C PRO A 117 87.09 95.78 -75.45
N LEU A 118 88.29 95.60 -74.88
CA LEU A 118 88.44 95.34 -73.45
C LEU A 118 88.22 96.64 -72.66
N ASP A 119 87.51 96.50 -71.54
CA ASP A 119 87.32 97.56 -70.53
C ASP A 119 88.69 98.07 -70.04
N LYS A 120 88.89 99.40 -70.03
CA LYS A 120 90.16 100.01 -69.58
C LYS A 120 90.42 99.82 -68.10
N ASP A 121 89.37 99.80 -67.28
CA ASP A 121 89.45 99.84 -65.83
C ASP A 121 89.44 98.42 -65.24
N LYS A 122 88.85 97.46 -65.96
CA LYS A 122 88.76 96.04 -65.55
C LYS A 122 89.01 95.04 -66.71
N PRO A 123 90.13 95.15 -67.46
CA PRO A 123 90.36 94.36 -68.67
C PRO A 123 90.30 92.85 -68.43
N TYR A 124 90.87 92.37 -67.31
CA TYR A 124 90.86 90.96 -66.91
C TYR A 124 89.45 90.40 -66.68
N THR A 125 88.55 91.17 -66.07
CA THR A 125 87.17 90.74 -65.78
C THR A 125 86.36 90.64 -67.08
N THR A 126 86.49 91.65 -67.94
CA THR A 126 85.80 91.69 -69.24
C THR A 126 86.30 90.59 -70.18
N PHE A 127 87.60 90.26 -70.13
CA PHE A 127 88.16 89.07 -70.78
C PHE A 127 87.56 87.76 -70.24
N ARG A 128 87.54 87.56 -68.91
CA ARG A 128 86.98 86.36 -68.26
C ARG A 128 85.51 86.12 -68.64
N THR A 129 84.67 87.16 -68.63
CA THR A 129 83.24 87.03 -68.97
C THR A 129 83.03 86.73 -70.45
N LYS A 130 83.74 87.43 -71.37
CA LYS A 130 83.65 87.16 -72.81
C LYS A 130 84.15 85.75 -73.17
N PHE A 131 85.22 85.27 -72.52
CA PHE A 131 85.72 83.90 -72.68
C PHE A 131 84.71 82.84 -72.19
N ALA A 132 84.08 83.05 -71.03
CA ALA A 132 83.07 82.15 -70.48
C ALA A 132 81.85 81.99 -71.41
N ILE A 133 81.41 83.07 -72.06
CA ILE A 133 80.34 83.03 -73.06
C ILE A 133 80.75 82.17 -74.27
N ARG A 134 81.93 82.41 -74.86
CA ARG A 134 82.41 81.65 -76.04
C ARG A 134 82.51 80.15 -75.76
N ASN A 135 82.96 79.76 -74.56
CA ASN A 135 83.11 78.36 -74.18
C ASN A 135 81.78 77.60 -74.02
N LYS A 136 80.65 78.31 -73.86
CA LYS A 136 79.30 77.71 -73.80
C LYS A 136 78.86 77.11 -75.16
N PHE A 137 79.39 77.63 -76.28
CA PHE A 137 78.90 77.31 -77.62
C PHE A 137 79.83 76.39 -78.43
N THR A 138 81.16 76.59 -78.42
CA THR A 138 82.05 75.94 -79.41
C THR A 138 82.66 74.60 -78.99
N LYS A 139 82.67 74.24 -77.70
CA LYS A 139 83.16 72.96 -77.13
C LYS A 139 84.57 72.48 -77.56
N ALA A 140 85.40 73.33 -78.15
CA ALA A 140 86.75 72.98 -78.57
C ALA A 140 87.72 72.94 -77.37
N GLN A 141 88.09 71.74 -76.92
CA GLN A 141 89.21 71.57 -75.99
C GLN A 141 90.52 71.92 -76.70
N SER A 142 91.26 72.86 -76.12
CA SER A 142 92.57 73.32 -76.61
C SER A 142 93.56 73.31 -75.45
N ASN A 143 94.73 72.70 -75.63
CA ASN A 143 95.63 72.32 -74.54
C ASN A 143 96.54 73.45 -74.03
N TYR A 144 95.95 74.62 -73.76
CA TYR A 144 96.61 75.70 -73.02
C TYR A 144 96.42 75.50 -71.52
N GLN A 145 97.36 74.81 -70.89
CA GLN A 145 97.37 74.50 -69.46
C GLN A 145 97.73 75.72 -68.57
N SER A 146 97.44 76.95 -69.04
CA SER A 146 98.03 78.20 -68.53
C SER A 146 97.02 79.23 -68.02
N PHE A 147 95.70 78.98 -68.13
CA PHE A 147 94.66 79.88 -67.62
C PHE A 147 93.48 79.11 -66.99
N GLU A 148 93.51 78.92 -65.66
CA GLU A 148 92.34 78.42 -64.92
C GLU A 148 91.36 79.55 -64.58
N PHE A 149 90.14 79.47 -65.11
CA PHE A 149 89.00 80.28 -64.67
C PHE A 149 87.92 79.38 -64.05
N ARG A 150 88.04 79.09 -62.75
CA ARG A 150 86.97 78.39 -62.00
C ARG A 150 85.82 79.35 -61.65
N ASP A 151 84.63 78.79 -61.49
CA ASP A 151 83.41 79.37 -60.88
C ASP A 151 82.89 80.73 -61.40
N ILE A 152 81.95 80.66 -62.35
CA ILE A 152 80.90 81.66 -62.65
C ILE A 152 79.60 80.88 -62.96
N LYS A 153 78.44 81.34 -62.49
CA LYS A 153 77.11 80.78 -62.81
C LYS A 153 76.18 81.85 -63.41
N PRO A 154 75.31 81.51 -64.40
CA PRO A 154 74.29 82.40 -64.93
C PRO A 154 73.04 82.49 -64.02
N PRO A 155 72.16 83.49 -64.20
CA PRO A 155 70.83 83.52 -63.59
C PRO A 155 69.91 82.42 -64.14
N LYS A 156 68.89 82.04 -63.37
CA LYS A 156 67.94 80.95 -63.71
C LYS A 156 66.83 81.41 -64.65
N GLU A 157 66.60 80.64 -65.71
CA GLU A 157 65.54 80.89 -66.70
C GLU A 157 64.23 80.14 -66.35
N LYS A 158 63.14 80.45 -67.05
CA LYS A 158 61.75 80.01 -66.81
C LYS A 158 61.59 78.55 -66.38
N ALA A 159 62.18 77.60 -67.10
CA ALA A 159 62.07 76.16 -66.81
C ALA A 159 62.79 75.72 -65.51
N GLU A 160 63.70 76.53 -64.98
CA GLU A 160 64.33 76.33 -63.67
C GLU A 160 63.52 76.99 -62.54
N LEU A 161 62.79 78.08 -62.85
CA LEU A 161 61.85 78.72 -61.93
C LEU A 161 60.58 77.87 -61.72
N ASP A 162 60.08 77.21 -62.78
CA ASP A 162 58.98 76.23 -62.68
C ASP A 162 59.31 75.13 -61.65
N LYS A 163 60.54 74.59 -61.72
CA LYS A 163 61.05 73.58 -60.77
C LYS A 163 61.31 74.15 -59.38
N LEU A 164 61.68 75.43 -59.27
CA LEU A 164 61.89 76.10 -57.99
C LEU A 164 60.57 76.34 -57.24
N GLY A 165 59.47 76.54 -57.98
CA GLY A 165 58.17 76.89 -57.42
C GLY A 165 57.25 75.72 -57.08
N GLN A 166 57.50 74.52 -57.60
CA GLN A 166 56.56 73.40 -57.50
C GLN A 166 56.32 72.94 -56.05
N ILE A 167 55.04 72.73 -55.68
CA ILE A 167 54.62 72.08 -54.43
C ILE A 167 54.39 70.59 -54.66
N SER A 168 54.81 69.77 -53.70
CA SER A 168 54.65 68.32 -53.69
C SER A 168 53.19 67.91 -53.45
N LEU A 169 52.67 66.98 -54.27
CA LEU A 169 51.29 66.48 -54.13
C LEU A 169 51.06 65.81 -52.77
N ASN A 170 51.99 64.94 -52.34
CA ASN A 170 51.93 64.22 -51.07
C ASN A 170 52.35 65.11 -49.89
N GLU A 171 51.48 65.24 -48.88
CA GLU A 171 51.64 66.23 -47.80
C GLU A 171 52.88 66.00 -46.92
N LYS A 172 53.40 64.77 -46.85
CA LYS A 172 54.65 64.45 -46.13
C LYS A 172 55.90 65.03 -46.77
N ASP A 173 55.93 65.14 -48.09
CA ASP A 173 57.11 65.57 -48.84
C ASP A 173 57.24 67.11 -48.86
N ARG A 174 56.11 67.81 -48.66
CA ARG A 174 55.98 69.28 -48.64
C ARG A 174 56.84 70.00 -47.60
N ILE A 175 57.52 69.28 -46.68
CA ILE A 175 58.50 69.88 -45.78
C ILE A 175 59.67 70.51 -46.56
N ASN A 176 60.09 69.88 -47.67
CA ASN A 176 61.24 70.28 -48.48
C ASN A 176 60.93 71.38 -49.52
N ASP A 177 59.67 71.55 -49.90
CA ASP A 177 59.23 72.53 -50.91
C ASP A 177 59.67 73.96 -50.56
N LYS A 178 60.12 74.70 -51.58
CA LYS A 178 60.54 76.11 -51.45
C LYS A 178 59.36 77.06 -51.31
N VAL A 179 58.24 76.79 -52.00
CA VAL A 179 56.96 77.48 -51.79
C VAL A 179 56.12 76.69 -50.78
N LYS A 180 55.38 77.39 -49.92
CA LYS A 180 54.45 76.76 -48.96
C LYS A 180 53.14 77.53 -48.89
N ILE A 181 52.04 76.79 -48.77
CA ILE A 181 50.69 77.28 -48.43
C ILE A 181 50.40 76.86 -46.98
N GLU A 182 49.92 77.80 -46.16
CA GLU A 182 49.71 77.61 -44.73
C GLU A 182 48.31 78.13 -44.34
N PHE A 183 47.45 77.25 -43.81
CA PHE A 183 46.06 77.56 -43.45
C PHE A 183 45.97 78.17 -42.06
N LEU A 184 45.21 79.26 -41.92
CA LEU A 184 45.15 80.10 -40.72
C LEU A 184 43.79 79.94 -40.03
N ASN A 185 43.80 79.34 -38.83
CA ASN A 185 42.61 79.09 -38.00
C ASN A 185 41.46 78.40 -38.76
N PHE A 186 41.79 77.56 -39.74
CA PHE A 186 40.85 76.89 -40.63
C PHE A 186 41.13 75.38 -40.65
N ASN A 187 40.15 74.57 -40.21
CA ASN A 187 40.26 73.12 -40.20
C ASN A 187 39.36 72.52 -41.30
N ARG A 188 39.98 71.89 -42.30
CA ARG A 188 39.32 71.40 -43.52
C ARG A 188 38.24 70.36 -43.18
N ASN A 189 38.57 69.35 -42.38
CA ASN A 189 37.74 68.18 -42.06
C ASN A 189 36.39 68.48 -41.39
N ILE A 190 36.18 69.69 -40.86
CA ILE A 190 34.95 70.12 -40.17
C ILE A 190 34.29 71.35 -40.82
N LYS A 191 34.82 71.83 -41.95
CA LYS A 191 34.31 72.98 -42.70
C LYS A 191 34.00 72.61 -44.15
N LEU A 192 33.21 73.46 -44.83
CA LEU A 192 32.99 73.34 -46.26
C LEU A 192 34.17 73.93 -47.03
N ALA A 193 34.38 73.48 -48.27
CA ALA A 193 35.50 73.88 -49.09
C ALA A 193 35.38 75.33 -49.58
N SER A 194 34.16 75.79 -49.87
CA SER A 194 33.85 77.17 -50.26
C SER A 194 34.30 78.22 -49.24
N GLU A 195 34.29 77.89 -47.94
CA GLU A 195 34.69 78.82 -46.87
C GLU A 195 36.15 79.28 -47.00
N VAL A 196 37.04 78.47 -47.60
CA VAL A 196 38.49 78.75 -47.65
C VAL A 196 38.87 79.86 -48.64
N ALA A 197 38.00 80.17 -49.61
CA ALA A 197 38.28 81.13 -50.70
C ALA A 197 38.05 82.61 -50.33
N ALA A 198 37.60 82.90 -49.09
CA ALA A 198 37.27 84.26 -48.66
C ALA A 198 38.49 85.21 -48.65
N LYS A 199 38.25 86.50 -48.90
CA LYS A 199 39.25 87.56 -48.90
C LYS A 199 39.09 88.55 -47.75
N ASP A 200 40.15 89.28 -47.45
CA ASP A 200 40.20 90.37 -46.48
C ASP A 200 39.96 91.75 -47.12
N GLU A 201 39.90 92.79 -46.29
CA GLU A 201 39.67 94.19 -46.68
C GLU A 201 40.79 94.77 -47.58
N ASN A 202 41.95 94.12 -47.63
CA ASN A 202 43.09 94.49 -48.48
C ASN A 202 43.20 93.63 -49.75
N GLY A 203 42.20 92.79 -50.04
CA GLY A 203 42.13 91.93 -51.22
C GLY A 203 42.99 90.66 -51.18
N LYS A 204 43.64 90.37 -50.05
CA LYS A 204 44.37 89.11 -49.80
C LYS A 204 43.40 88.00 -49.37
N PHE A 205 43.82 86.75 -49.42
CA PHE A 205 43.02 85.64 -48.92
C PHE A 205 43.09 85.56 -47.39
N LYS A 206 41.93 85.30 -46.76
CA LYS A 206 41.75 85.40 -45.30
C LYS A 206 42.22 84.15 -44.53
N TYR A 207 42.05 82.97 -45.12
CA TYR A 207 42.21 81.68 -44.43
C TYR A 207 43.49 80.92 -44.80
N PHE A 208 44.35 81.49 -45.65
CA PHE A 208 45.68 80.95 -45.92
C PHE A 208 46.68 82.04 -46.32
N ASN A 209 47.96 81.79 -46.07
CA ASN A 209 49.09 82.53 -46.65
C ASN A 209 49.87 81.63 -47.63
N ILE A 210 50.57 82.25 -48.58
CA ILE A 210 51.55 81.58 -49.46
C ILE A 210 52.86 82.37 -49.49
N TYR A 211 53.99 81.67 -49.39
CA TYR A 211 55.32 82.30 -49.31
C TYR A 211 56.46 81.42 -49.86
N LEU A 212 57.58 82.05 -50.21
CA LEU A 212 58.79 81.44 -50.76
C LEU A 212 59.96 81.51 -49.76
N LYS A 213 60.63 80.38 -49.52
CA LYS A 213 61.91 80.34 -48.79
C LYS A 213 63.07 80.72 -49.73
N GLN A 214 63.67 81.88 -49.51
CA GLN A 214 64.92 82.30 -50.16
C GLN A 214 66.06 81.29 -49.88
N ASP A 215 67.11 81.34 -50.69
CA ASP A 215 68.35 80.58 -50.47
C ASP A 215 69.54 81.54 -50.40
N ASN A 216 70.11 81.71 -49.21
CA ASN A 216 71.15 82.73 -48.96
C ASN A 216 72.49 82.44 -49.67
N ASN A 217 72.63 81.27 -50.29
CA ASN A 217 73.80 80.89 -51.10
C ASN A 217 73.60 81.11 -52.61
N ASP A 218 72.43 81.59 -53.04
CA ASP A 218 72.16 81.96 -54.44
C ASP A 218 72.46 83.46 -54.67
N ALA A 219 72.94 83.80 -55.86
CA ALA A 219 73.37 85.16 -56.19
C ALA A 219 72.20 86.09 -56.56
N PHE A 220 71.00 85.55 -56.72
CA PHE A 220 69.79 86.27 -57.14
C PHE A 220 68.63 85.98 -56.19
N GLN A 221 67.74 86.96 -56.00
CA GLN A 221 66.51 86.82 -55.20
C GLN A 221 65.28 86.63 -56.10
N TYR A 222 64.26 85.97 -55.56
CA TYR A 222 63.04 85.58 -56.27
C TYR A 222 61.79 86.00 -55.48
N GLU A 223 60.63 86.13 -56.12
CA GLU A 223 59.36 86.45 -55.46
C GLU A 223 58.15 85.76 -56.10
N ILE A 224 57.04 85.64 -55.35
CA ILE A 224 55.78 85.01 -55.81
C ILE A 224 54.81 86.09 -56.33
N VAL A 225 54.14 85.79 -57.44
CA VAL A 225 53.11 86.65 -58.06
C VAL A 225 51.87 85.83 -58.49
N ASN A 226 50.78 86.52 -58.84
CA ASN A 226 49.58 85.98 -59.51
C ASN A 226 48.87 84.81 -58.80
N ILE A 227 48.42 85.02 -57.56
CA ILE A 227 47.84 83.98 -56.68
C ILE A 227 46.30 83.89 -56.82
N ASN A 228 45.72 82.69 -56.94
CA ASN A 228 44.26 82.46 -57.03
C ASN A 228 43.78 81.12 -56.41
N VAL A 229 42.45 80.93 -56.22
CA VAL A 229 41.81 79.73 -55.60
C VAL A 229 40.44 79.39 -56.24
N LYS A 230 40.06 78.10 -56.25
CA LYS A 230 38.75 77.56 -56.70
C LYS A 230 38.26 76.41 -55.81
N THR A 231 36.95 76.27 -55.59
CA THR A 231 36.34 75.35 -54.58
C THR A 231 35.12 74.58 -55.09
N ASP A 232 34.79 73.43 -54.48
CA ASP A 232 33.66 72.54 -54.82
C ASP A 232 33.20 71.76 -53.56
N ASP A 233 32.04 72.11 -53.00
CA ASP A 233 31.53 71.54 -51.73
C ASP A 233 30.90 70.15 -51.87
N GLU A 234 30.22 69.86 -52.98
CA GLU A 234 29.60 68.54 -53.24
C GLU A 234 30.64 67.41 -53.31
N LYS A 235 31.90 67.77 -53.61
CA LYS A 235 33.05 66.87 -53.62
C LYS A 235 34.02 67.10 -52.45
N SER A 236 33.76 68.09 -51.59
CA SER A 236 34.61 68.46 -50.46
C SER A 236 36.05 68.85 -50.89
N THR A 237 36.25 69.66 -51.95
CA THR A 237 37.59 69.96 -52.53
C THR A 237 37.91 71.43 -52.84
N ALA A 238 39.20 71.78 -52.86
CA ALA A 238 39.72 73.11 -53.24
C ALA A 238 41.05 73.04 -54.02
N ILE A 239 41.33 74.03 -54.89
CA ILE A 239 42.52 74.14 -55.76
C ILE A 239 43.11 75.56 -55.69
N PHE A 240 44.44 75.69 -55.64
CA PHE A 240 45.19 76.93 -55.45
C PHE A 240 46.25 77.09 -56.56
N SER A 241 46.53 78.32 -57.05
CA SER A 241 47.50 78.59 -58.13
C SER A 241 48.34 79.87 -57.97
N TYR A 242 49.57 79.90 -58.53
CA TYR A 242 50.58 80.99 -58.38
C TYR A 242 51.76 80.92 -59.40
N GLN A 243 52.66 81.92 -59.40
CA GLN A 243 53.91 82.00 -60.21
C GLN A 243 55.13 82.51 -59.41
N ILE A 244 56.36 82.36 -59.95
CA ILE A 244 57.63 82.92 -59.40
C ILE A 244 58.37 83.79 -60.44
N LYS A 245 58.97 84.91 -60.00
CA LYS A 245 59.81 85.82 -60.81
C LYS A 245 61.19 86.06 -60.18
N VAL A 246 62.23 86.29 -61.00
CA VAL A 246 63.54 86.81 -60.55
C VAL A 246 63.43 88.32 -60.27
N LYS A 247 63.72 88.74 -59.05
CA LYS A 247 63.43 90.11 -58.57
C LYS A 247 64.27 91.21 -59.23
N SER A 248 65.44 90.87 -59.76
CA SER A 248 66.40 91.83 -60.34
C SER A 248 66.46 91.83 -61.87
N ILE A 249 65.55 91.13 -62.55
CA ILE A 249 65.52 91.03 -64.03
C ILE A 249 64.07 91.18 -64.50
N ASP A 250 63.81 92.14 -65.38
CA ASP A 250 62.47 92.44 -65.90
C ASP A 250 62.32 91.93 -67.35
N ASP A 251 62.34 90.61 -67.50
CA ASP A 251 62.13 89.87 -68.76
C ASP A 251 61.35 88.58 -68.42
N ASP A 252 60.32 88.25 -69.20
CA ASP A 252 59.45 87.08 -69.01
C ASP A 252 60.17 85.73 -69.08
N LYS A 253 61.37 85.68 -69.69
CA LYS A 253 62.28 84.52 -69.61
C LYS A 253 62.72 84.21 -68.17
N PHE A 254 62.56 85.15 -67.25
CA PHE A 254 62.89 85.04 -65.83
C PHE A 254 61.64 85.07 -64.93
N THR A 255 60.48 84.70 -65.49
CA THR A 255 59.22 84.46 -64.76
C THR A 255 58.65 83.08 -65.13
N SER A 256 58.21 82.29 -64.14
CA SER A 256 57.70 80.93 -64.29
C SER A 256 56.38 80.85 -65.08
N ASN A 257 55.97 79.64 -65.43
CA ASN A 257 54.59 79.28 -65.75
C ASN A 257 53.73 79.25 -64.48
N VAL A 258 52.40 79.20 -64.63
CA VAL A 258 51.44 79.05 -63.51
C VAL A 258 51.52 77.62 -62.96
N LEU A 259 51.57 77.50 -61.62
CA LEU A 259 51.67 76.25 -60.87
C LEU A 259 50.43 76.08 -59.99
N GLU A 260 49.94 74.84 -59.78
CA GLU A 260 48.70 74.56 -59.04
C GLU A 260 48.82 73.41 -58.00
N ILE A 261 47.94 73.37 -56.99
CA ILE A 261 47.82 72.30 -55.99
C ILE A 261 46.37 72.12 -55.47
N LYS A 262 45.96 70.87 -55.18
CA LYS A 262 44.60 70.47 -54.72
C LYS A 262 44.57 69.92 -53.28
N PHE A 263 43.43 70.09 -52.62
CA PHE A 263 43.00 69.48 -51.34
C PHE A 263 41.59 68.90 -51.47
N ASP A 264 41.26 67.84 -50.72
CA ASP A 264 40.00 67.08 -50.83
C ASP A 264 39.49 66.42 -49.53
N ASP A 265 39.86 67.01 -48.39
CA ASP A 265 39.63 66.49 -47.04
C ASP A 265 38.61 67.32 -46.22
N PHE A 266 37.59 67.88 -46.88
CA PHE A 266 36.57 68.74 -46.24
C PHE A 266 35.32 67.96 -45.75
N ALA A 267 34.43 68.62 -45.02
CA ALA A 267 33.29 67.98 -44.33
C ALA A 267 32.22 67.34 -45.26
N LYS A 268 31.39 66.45 -44.69
CA LYS A 268 30.33 65.67 -45.37
C LYS A 268 28.91 66.16 -45.07
N THR A 269 27.97 65.86 -45.97
CA THR A 269 26.55 66.26 -45.90
C THR A 269 25.60 65.11 -45.51
N SER A 270 24.35 65.43 -45.12
CA SER A 270 23.32 64.43 -44.78
C SER A 270 23.07 63.42 -45.91
N THR A 271 23.03 63.88 -47.17
CA THR A 271 22.91 63.03 -48.36
C THR A 271 23.99 61.95 -48.42
N GLN A 272 25.23 62.28 -48.07
CA GLN A 272 26.35 61.34 -48.04
C GLN A 272 26.26 60.38 -46.84
N LEU A 273 25.63 60.78 -45.73
CA LEU A 273 25.34 59.88 -44.60
C LEU A 273 24.21 58.89 -44.93
N THR A 274 23.17 59.31 -45.67
CA THR A 274 22.15 58.40 -46.21
C THR A 274 22.77 57.38 -47.17
N GLN A 275 23.68 57.80 -48.06
CA GLN A 275 24.44 56.85 -48.89
C GLN A 275 25.28 55.88 -48.05
N TYR A 276 25.97 56.36 -47.01
CA TYR A 276 26.79 55.51 -46.14
C TYR A 276 25.95 54.49 -45.33
N LEU A 277 24.78 54.89 -44.81
CA LEU A 277 23.81 53.97 -44.17
C LEU A 277 23.30 52.91 -45.17
N ASN A 278 23.10 53.29 -46.43
CA ASN A 278 22.68 52.34 -47.47
C ASN A 278 23.75 51.28 -47.77
N GLU A 279 25.04 51.59 -47.63
CA GLU A 279 26.13 50.59 -47.69
C GLU A 279 26.24 49.65 -46.47
N LEU A 280 25.57 49.93 -45.35
CA LEU A 280 25.68 49.09 -44.15
C LEU A 280 24.91 47.76 -44.26
N THR A 281 25.58 46.68 -43.86
CA THR A 281 25.00 45.35 -43.60
C THR A 281 24.77 45.14 -42.11
N PHE A 282 23.73 44.38 -41.74
CA PHE A 282 23.27 44.21 -40.36
C PHE A 282 23.17 42.72 -39.97
N SER A 283 23.43 42.41 -38.70
CA SER A 283 23.32 41.06 -38.13
C SER A 283 23.03 41.11 -36.62
N TYR A 284 22.76 39.97 -35.97
CA TYR A 284 22.50 39.87 -34.53
C TYR A 284 23.50 38.97 -33.82
N GLU A 285 23.91 39.33 -32.60
CA GLU A 285 24.83 38.55 -31.77
C GLU A 285 24.24 37.18 -31.38
N ASN A 286 24.91 36.09 -31.76
CA ASN A 286 24.54 34.70 -31.43
C ASN A 286 23.10 34.31 -31.82
N ALA A 287 22.60 34.84 -32.94
CA ALA A 287 21.21 34.65 -33.40
C ALA A 287 20.72 33.19 -33.34
N SER A 288 21.52 32.22 -33.79
CA SER A 288 21.13 30.81 -33.89
C SER A 288 20.81 30.12 -32.54
N SER A 289 21.13 30.74 -31.40
CA SER A 289 20.78 30.27 -30.05
C SER A 289 19.72 31.14 -29.35
N VAL A 290 19.18 32.15 -30.02
CA VAL A 290 18.20 33.12 -29.47
C VAL A 290 16.92 33.03 -30.31
N PHE A 291 15.74 33.00 -29.69
CA PHE A 291 14.49 33.09 -30.44
C PHE A 291 14.14 34.57 -30.74
N PRO A 292 13.39 34.90 -31.81
CA PRO A 292 13.18 36.30 -32.23
C PRO A 292 12.52 37.22 -31.21
N GLN A 293 11.65 36.68 -30.35
CA GLN A 293 10.93 37.45 -29.32
C GLN A 293 11.84 37.95 -28.19
N ASP A 294 12.95 37.25 -27.93
CA ASP A 294 13.90 37.54 -26.85
C ASP A 294 15.01 38.52 -27.27
N ALA A 295 14.91 39.07 -28.48
CA ALA A 295 15.97 39.88 -29.07
C ALA A 295 15.91 41.36 -28.66
N ILE A 296 17.08 42.00 -28.52
CA ILE A 296 17.21 43.39 -28.05
C ILE A 296 18.11 44.24 -28.96
N GLN A 297 17.75 45.51 -29.17
CA GLN A 297 18.41 46.43 -30.10
C GLN A 297 19.94 46.55 -29.89
N THR A 298 20.41 46.47 -28.64
CA THR A 298 21.83 46.61 -28.27
C THR A 298 22.72 45.47 -28.77
N LYS A 299 22.15 44.37 -29.26
CA LYS A 299 22.86 43.21 -29.84
C LYS A 299 22.88 43.20 -31.38
N VAL A 300 22.39 44.27 -32.03
CA VAL A 300 22.47 44.45 -33.48
C VAL A 300 23.86 44.96 -33.87
N ILE A 301 24.49 44.30 -34.83
CA ILE A 301 25.84 44.60 -35.32
C ILE A 301 25.74 45.15 -36.74
N ALA A 302 26.22 46.37 -36.97
CA ALA A 302 26.32 46.97 -38.31
C ALA A 302 27.76 47.07 -38.81
N LYS A 303 27.94 46.82 -40.11
CA LYS A 303 29.26 46.82 -40.78
C LYS A 303 29.19 47.44 -42.17
N ASN A 304 30.22 48.19 -42.56
CA ASN A 304 30.47 48.54 -43.96
C ASN A 304 31.60 47.63 -44.49
N LYS A 305 31.32 46.87 -45.56
CA LYS A 305 32.32 46.01 -46.26
C LYS A 305 33.15 45.13 -45.31
N GLY A 306 32.51 44.60 -44.25
CA GLY A 306 33.10 43.72 -43.24
C GLY A 306 33.72 44.42 -42.01
N VAL A 307 33.93 45.74 -42.05
CA VAL A 307 34.46 46.54 -40.94
C VAL A 307 33.31 47.04 -40.07
N ASN A 308 33.45 46.97 -38.73
CA ASN A 308 32.47 47.50 -37.78
C ASN A 308 32.25 49.02 -37.99
N LEU A 309 31.03 49.48 -37.71
CA LEU A 309 30.70 50.91 -37.75
C LEU A 309 31.66 51.76 -36.88
N PRO A 310 32.27 52.85 -37.41
CA PRO A 310 33.15 53.72 -36.63
C PRO A 310 32.45 54.39 -35.44
N SER A 311 33.19 54.63 -34.35
CA SER A 311 32.64 55.08 -33.06
C SER A 311 32.11 56.52 -33.03
N ASN A 312 32.30 57.31 -34.09
CA ASN A 312 31.62 58.60 -34.24
C ASN A 312 30.20 58.46 -34.82
N TYR A 313 29.77 57.26 -35.23
CA TYR A 313 28.43 57.01 -35.75
C TYR A 313 27.55 56.24 -34.75
N GLU A 314 26.30 56.67 -34.60
CA GLU A 314 25.27 56.02 -33.78
C GLU A 314 24.13 55.47 -34.64
N LEU A 315 23.69 54.24 -34.35
CA LEU A 315 22.46 53.67 -34.90
C LEU A 315 21.26 54.06 -34.02
N ILE A 316 20.28 54.73 -34.61
CA ILE A 316 19.04 55.11 -33.94
C ILE A 316 17.91 54.23 -34.49
N PHE A 317 17.42 53.30 -33.68
CA PHE A 317 16.28 52.46 -34.01
C PHE A 317 14.97 53.23 -33.81
N THR A 318 14.21 53.45 -34.88
CA THR A 318 12.86 54.03 -34.79
C THR A 318 11.78 52.95 -34.72
N GLU A 319 12.10 51.71 -35.13
CA GLU A 319 11.23 50.54 -35.01
C GLU A 319 12.08 49.27 -34.89
N PHE A 320 11.63 48.28 -34.10
CA PHE A 320 12.31 46.98 -33.93
C PHE A 320 11.27 45.92 -33.53
N LYS A 321 10.79 45.13 -34.50
CA LYS A 321 9.71 44.14 -34.31
C LYS A 321 10.28 42.74 -34.05
N THR A 322 10.20 42.31 -32.80
CA THR A 322 10.58 40.96 -32.34
C THR A 322 9.50 39.91 -32.63
N GLU A 323 8.24 40.32 -32.75
CA GLU A 323 7.09 39.48 -33.13
C GLU A 323 6.95 39.37 -34.66
N GLY A 324 7.89 38.66 -35.30
CA GLY A 324 7.83 38.37 -36.74
C GLY A 324 6.91 37.20 -37.11
N GLU A 325 6.35 37.25 -38.32
CA GLU A 325 5.81 36.07 -39.00
C GLU A 325 6.95 35.15 -39.52
N TYR A 326 6.59 33.97 -40.03
CA TYR A 326 7.56 32.98 -40.53
C TYR A 326 7.91 33.26 -42.00
N PRO A 327 9.18 33.14 -42.45
CA PRO A 327 10.36 32.61 -41.74
C PRO A 327 11.02 33.62 -40.78
N LYS A 328 11.81 33.10 -39.83
CA LYS A 328 12.30 33.86 -38.67
C LYS A 328 13.23 35.02 -39.00
N LYS A 329 12.69 36.23 -38.87
CA LYS A 329 13.40 37.50 -38.99
C LYS A 329 12.95 38.51 -37.94
N ILE A 330 13.74 39.57 -37.80
CA ILE A 330 13.36 40.82 -37.15
C ILE A 330 13.38 41.90 -38.22
N ASP A 331 12.24 42.58 -38.38
CA ASP A 331 12.13 43.79 -39.18
C ASP A 331 12.36 45.02 -38.29
N ALA A 332 13.24 45.91 -38.71
CA ALA A 332 13.59 47.12 -37.96
C ALA A 332 13.80 48.31 -38.90
N ILE A 333 13.71 49.52 -38.35
CA ILE A 333 13.96 50.77 -39.08
C ILE A 333 15.03 51.55 -38.32
N VAL A 334 16.11 51.90 -39.02
CA VAL A 334 17.29 52.56 -38.45
C VAL A 334 17.63 53.86 -39.16
N LYS A 335 18.20 54.81 -38.40
CA LYS A 335 18.91 56.00 -38.90
C LYS A 335 20.36 55.98 -38.42
N LEU A 336 21.22 56.71 -39.12
CA LEU A 336 22.61 56.94 -38.72
C LEU A 336 22.81 58.40 -38.33
N ARG A 337 23.31 58.65 -37.13
CA ARG A 337 23.78 59.98 -36.69
C ARG A 337 25.30 60.03 -36.75
N ASP A 338 25.87 61.11 -37.28
CA ASP A 338 27.26 61.48 -37.03
C ASP A 338 27.33 62.35 -35.76
N ASN A 339 27.99 61.83 -34.73
CA ASN A 339 28.04 62.47 -33.41
C ASN A 339 28.99 63.69 -33.38
N ALA A 340 29.84 63.88 -34.39
CA ALA A 340 30.79 65.00 -34.43
C ALA A 340 30.15 66.34 -34.85
N ASN A 341 29.10 66.28 -35.68
CA ASN A 341 28.39 67.44 -36.23
C ASN A 341 26.85 67.34 -36.08
N ASN A 342 26.35 66.29 -35.44
CA ASN A 342 24.93 65.98 -35.19
C ASN A 342 24.06 65.95 -36.46
N ILE A 343 24.66 65.63 -37.62
CA ILE A 343 23.93 65.40 -38.86
C ILE A 343 23.38 63.97 -38.84
N ILE A 344 22.10 63.82 -39.22
CA ILE A 344 21.41 62.53 -39.24
C ILE A 344 21.04 62.18 -40.69
N SER A 345 21.07 60.89 -41.02
CA SER A 345 20.59 60.35 -42.29
C SER A 345 19.07 60.22 -42.34
N ASP A 346 18.57 59.91 -43.54
CA ASP A 346 17.25 59.31 -43.72
C ASP A 346 17.17 57.92 -43.07
N SER A 347 15.96 57.39 -42.93
CA SER A 347 15.71 56.05 -42.38
C SER A 347 15.83 54.95 -43.42
N LYS A 348 16.49 53.86 -43.04
CA LYS A 348 16.61 52.61 -43.80
C LYS A 348 15.88 51.51 -43.06
N SER A 349 14.97 50.81 -43.73
CA SER A 349 14.43 49.53 -43.23
C SER A 349 15.49 48.44 -43.38
N ILE A 350 15.63 47.60 -42.36
CA ILE A 350 16.59 46.50 -42.30
C ILE A 350 15.90 45.22 -41.85
N GLU A 351 16.37 44.10 -42.39
CA GLU A 351 15.94 42.76 -42.01
C GLU A 351 17.12 42.05 -41.35
N ILE A 352 16.87 41.33 -40.25
CA ILE A 352 17.88 40.56 -39.53
C ILE A 352 17.40 39.11 -39.39
N THR A 353 18.21 38.16 -39.85
CA THR A 353 17.84 36.74 -40.00
C THR A 353 18.80 35.80 -39.23
N GLY A 354 18.44 34.52 -39.15
CA GLY A 354 19.32 33.47 -38.58
C GLY A 354 19.06 33.12 -37.11
N PHE A 355 17.88 33.47 -36.57
CA PHE A 355 17.47 33.15 -35.20
C PHE A 355 17.17 31.65 -34.99
N LYS A 356 17.25 31.14 -33.75
CA LYS A 356 16.90 29.74 -33.40
C LYS A 356 15.49 29.42 -33.92
N ASN A 357 15.29 28.30 -34.62
CA ASN A 357 13.97 27.84 -35.07
C ASN A 357 13.04 27.44 -33.90
N TYR A 358 11.73 27.43 -34.15
CA TYR A 358 10.73 26.80 -33.26
C TYR A 358 10.37 25.44 -33.85
N LEU A 359 9.97 24.49 -33.01
CA LEU A 359 9.33 23.26 -33.48
C LEU A 359 7.94 23.55 -34.06
N THR A 360 7.58 22.82 -35.12
CA THR A 360 6.25 22.84 -35.73
C THR A 360 5.24 21.96 -34.96
N PRO A 361 3.93 22.20 -35.11
CA PRO A 361 2.90 21.28 -34.61
C PRO A 361 3.12 19.85 -35.11
N GLU A 362 3.59 19.65 -36.35
CA GLU A 362 3.87 18.37 -36.97
C GLU A 362 5.01 17.60 -36.28
N GLU A 363 6.09 18.29 -35.91
CA GLU A 363 7.21 17.70 -35.15
C GLU A 363 6.76 17.33 -33.72
N LEU A 364 6.03 18.22 -33.04
CA LEU A 364 5.44 17.94 -31.73
C LEU A 364 4.42 16.78 -31.78
N ASN A 365 3.66 16.66 -32.88
CA ASN A 365 2.73 15.55 -33.15
C ASN A 365 3.44 14.20 -33.36
N ALA A 366 4.62 14.21 -33.99
CA ALA A 366 5.44 13.02 -34.18
C ALA A 366 6.19 12.63 -32.90
N TYR A 367 6.50 13.59 -32.03
CA TYR A 367 7.11 13.35 -30.72
C TYR A 367 6.11 12.75 -29.72
N ILE A 368 4.95 13.39 -29.53
CA ILE A 368 4.01 13.05 -28.44
C ILE A 368 3.53 11.59 -28.46
N GLU A 369 3.49 10.95 -29.63
CA GLU A 369 3.08 9.54 -29.73
C GLU A 369 4.06 8.55 -29.10
N LYS A 370 5.35 8.91 -29.03
CA LYS A 370 6.44 8.07 -28.47
C LYS A 370 6.44 8.02 -26.95
N ILE A 371 5.82 9.02 -26.31
CA ILE A 371 5.76 9.18 -24.86
C ILE A 371 4.91 8.06 -24.26
N GLN A 372 5.48 7.38 -23.27
CA GLN A 372 4.79 6.41 -22.44
C GLN A 372 4.52 7.04 -21.06
N LEU A 373 3.36 6.74 -20.49
CA LEU A 373 2.95 7.22 -19.17
C LEU A 373 2.64 6.02 -18.26
N ASP A 374 3.06 6.07 -17.00
CA ASP A 374 2.73 5.07 -15.98
C ASP A 374 2.67 5.68 -14.57
N VAL A 375 2.46 4.88 -13.52
CA VAL A 375 2.42 5.29 -12.10
C VAL A 375 3.21 4.30 -11.24
N ASN A 376 4.13 4.80 -10.41
CA ASN A 376 4.91 3.98 -9.47
C ASN A 376 3.97 3.19 -8.54
N ASP A 377 4.27 1.91 -8.34
CA ASP A 377 3.55 1.01 -7.42
C ASP A 377 2.04 0.95 -7.66
N LYS A 378 1.57 1.16 -8.90
CA LYS A 378 0.14 1.19 -9.25
C LYS A 378 -0.65 -0.02 -8.75
N ASN A 379 -0.04 -1.20 -8.74
CA ASN A 379 -0.59 -2.45 -8.19
C ASN A 379 -0.94 -2.37 -6.69
N THR A 380 -0.44 -1.37 -5.96
CA THR A 380 -0.71 -1.10 -4.54
C THR A 380 -1.66 0.09 -4.29
N LYS A 381 -1.91 0.92 -5.30
CA LYS A 381 -2.68 2.19 -5.23
C LYS A 381 -4.03 2.06 -5.92
N PHE A 382 -5.06 2.75 -5.42
CA PHE A 382 -6.37 2.79 -6.08
C PHE A 382 -6.44 3.96 -7.07
N ILE A 383 -7.27 3.85 -8.11
CA ILE A 383 -7.45 4.96 -9.07
C ILE A 383 -8.11 6.20 -8.46
N SER A 384 -8.76 6.06 -7.31
CA SER A 384 -9.27 7.17 -6.49
C SER A 384 -8.15 8.11 -6.06
N ASP A 385 -6.98 7.57 -5.78
CA ASP A 385 -5.89 8.23 -5.05
C ASP A 385 -5.05 9.09 -6.00
N ILE A 386 -4.96 8.67 -7.27
CA ILE A 386 -4.27 9.38 -8.34
C ILE A 386 -5.09 10.60 -8.76
N ASN A 387 -4.58 11.80 -8.49
CA ASN A 387 -5.28 13.06 -8.76
C ASN A 387 -4.39 14.12 -9.42
N ASN A 388 -3.06 13.98 -9.35
CA ASN A 388 -2.11 15.03 -9.71
C ASN A 388 -1.14 14.60 -10.81
N TYR A 389 -0.69 15.57 -11.61
CA TYR A 389 0.36 15.39 -12.63
C TYR A 389 1.65 14.78 -12.05
N SER A 390 2.04 15.15 -10.83
CA SER A 390 3.23 14.65 -10.14
C SER A 390 3.20 13.15 -9.79
N GLU A 391 2.05 12.49 -9.93
CA GLU A 391 1.89 11.05 -9.71
C GLU A 391 2.09 10.24 -11.00
N ILE A 392 2.06 10.91 -12.16
CA ILE A 392 2.27 10.29 -13.47
C ILE A 392 3.75 10.37 -13.86
N ILE A 393 4.32 9.19 -14.10
CA ILE A 393 5.69 8.99 -14.57
C ILE A 393 5.68 8.99 -16.09
N LYS A 394 6.73 9.57 -16.67
CA LYS A 394 6.97 9.58 -18.12
C LYS A 394 8.08 8.59 -18.47
N SER A 395 8.06 8.08 -19.69
CA SER A 395 9.22 7.42 -20.30
C SER A 395 9.25 7.79 -21.78
N ASN A 396 10.46 7.92 -22.34
CA ASN A 396 10.72 8.56 -23.64
C ASN A 396 10.21 10.02 -23.67
N PHE A 397 10.62 10.82 -22.67
CA PHE A 397 10.33 12.25 -22.58
C PHE A 397 11.59 13.01 -22.18
N GLU A 398 11.95 14.02 -22.95
CA GLU A 398 13.12 14.89 -22.70
C GLU A 398 12.64 16.19 -22.04
N ASP A 399 12.59 16.21 -20.71
CA ASP A 399 12.20 17.37 -19.88
C ASP A 399 13.07 18.63 -20.08
N ASP A 400 14.18 18.53 -20.84
CA ASP A 400 15.03 19.65 -21.25
C ASP A 400 14.63 20.28 -22.59
N GLU A 401 13.89 19.59 -23.46
CA GLU A 401 13.41 20.12 -24.74
C GLU A 401 11.89 20.34 -24.77
N TYR A 402 11.12 19.58 -24.00
CA TYR A 402 9.65 19.58 -24.04
C TYR A 402 9.04 19.77 -22.66
N GLU A 403 7.87 20.40 -22.61
CA GLU A 403 7.04 20.47 -21.41
C GLU A 403 5.59 20.05 -21.72
N ILE A 404 4.93 19.43 -20.74
CA ILE A 404 3.51 19.06 -20.85
C ILE A 404 2.67 20.30 -20.49
N ASP A 405 1.68 20.60 -21.33
CA ASP A 405 0.74 21.68 -21.06
C ASP A 405 -0.23 21.29 -19.93
N LEU A 406 0.07 21.75 -18.72
CA LEU A 406 -0.75 21.52 -17.54
C LEU A 406 -2.16 22.13 -17.65
N SER A 407 -2.40 23.10 -18.53
CA SER A 407 -3.73 23.70 -18.72
C SER A 407 -4.73 22.79 -19.45
N THR A 408 -4.24 21.73 -20.11
CA THR A 408 -5.04 20.71 -20.81
C THR A 408 -4.74 19.28 -20.33
N PHE A 409 -4.01 19.15 -19.23
CA PHE A 409 -3.71 17.87 -18.60
C PHE A 409 -4.91 17.38 -17.77
N LEU A 410 -5.41 16.18 -18.04
CA LEU A 410 -6.57 15.59 -17.35
C LEU A 410 -6.37 14.09 -17.06
N ILE A 411 -6.65 13.68 -15.83
CA ILE A 411 -6.70 12.26 -15.44
C ILE A 411 -8.17 11.81 -15.38
N GLU A 412 -8.61 11.08 -16.40
CA GLU A 412 -9.93 10.46 -16.47
C GLU A 412 -9.89 9.10 -15.74
N LYS A 413 -10.70 8.94 -14.69
CA LYS A 413 -10.81 7.67 -13.93
C LYS A 413 -11.84 6.78 -14.61
N LEU A 414 -11.45 5.58 -15.04
CA LEU A 414 -12.30 4.72 -15.87
C LEU A 414 -13.25 3.87 -15.01
N SER A 415 -14.40 3.53 -15.60
CA SER A 415 -15.47 2.76 -14.96
C SER A 415 -15.14 1.27 -14.73
N ASP A 416 -13.95 0.80 -15.13
CA ASP A 416 -13.42 -0.51 -14.76
C ASP A 416 -12.83 -0.54 -13.34
N LEU A 417 -12.69 0.62 -12.70
CA LEU A 417 -12.14 0.87 -11.37
C LEU A 417 -10.67 0.43 -11.16
N VAL A 418 -9.95 0.07 -12.22
CA VAL A 418 -8.54 -0.38 -12.17
C VAL A 418 -7.65 0.23 -13.27
N SER A 419 -8.17 1.19 -14.02
CA SER A 419 -7.46 1.92 -15.06
C SER A 419 -7.76 3.44 -15.00
N ILE A 420 -6.79 4.24 -15.43
CA ILE A 420 -6.94 5.68 -15.68
C ILE A 420 -6.54 6.00 -17.12
N LYS A 421 -7.08 7.08 -17.67
CA LYS A 421 -6.76 7.58 -19.00
C LYS A 421 -6.26 9.01 -18.87
N VAL A 422 -4.99 9.21 -19.18
CA VAL A 422 -4.32 10.51 -19.05
C VAL A 422 -4.37 11.20 -20.40
N HIS A 423 -4.97 12.39 -20.42
CA HIS A 423 -5.05 13.27 -21.58
C HIS A 423 -4.02 14.38 -21.44
N PHE A 424 -3.27 14.66 -22.49
CA PHE A 424 -2.25 15.70 -22.49
C PHE A 424 -1.88 16.16 -23.90
N ARG A 425 -1.22 17.31 -23.97
CA ARG A 425 -0.43 17.79 -25.12
C ARG A 425 0.90 18.36 -24.63
N ILE A 426 1.82 18.60 -25.55
CA ILE A 426 3.16 19.13 -25.26
C ILE A 426 3.43 20.42 -26.04
N LYS A 427 4.43 21.19 -25.60
CA LYS A 427 5.06 22.29 -26.35
C LYS A 427 6.58 22.21 -26.24
N GLU A 428 7.28 22.88 -27.16
CA GLU A 428 8.71 23.16 -27.01
C GLU A 428 8.93 24.01 -25.75
N LYS A 429 9.86 23.59 -24.89
CA LYS A 429 10.24 24.30 -23.67
C LYS A 429 10.85 25.65 -24.04
N ASP A 430 10.36 26.72 -23.42
CA ASP A 430 10.68 28.12 -23.75
C ASP A 430 10.37 28.52 -25.23
N GLY A 431 9.63 27.69 -25.97
CA GLY A 431 9.24 27.94 -27.37
C GLY A 431 8.07 28.92 -27.53
N LYS A 432 7.62 29.13 -28.79
CA LYS A 432 6.60 30.16 -29.10
C LYS A 432 5.28 29.90 -28.34
N PRO A 433 4.78 30.87 -27.55
CA PRO A 433 3.45 30.80 -26.97
C PRO A 433 2.38 30.55 -28.04
N GLY A 434 1.50 29.58 -27.80
CA GLY A 434 0.43 29.19 -28.71
C GLY A 434 0.72 27.98 -29.63
N ILE A 435 1.98 27.54 -29.75
CA ILE A 435 2.32 26.30 -30.47
C ILE A 435 2.27 25.11 -29.51
N TYR A 436 1.52 24.08 -29.88
CA TYR A 436 1.36 22.83 -29.13
C TYR A 436 1.24 21.65 -30.08
N SER A 437 1.46 20.43 -29.59
CA SER A 437 0.95 19.23 -30.24
C SER A 437 -0.57 19.16 -30.21
N LYS A 438 -1.13 18.23 -31.00
CA LYS A 438 -2.46 17.65 -30.77
C LYS A 438 -2.59 17.14 -29.33
N GLN A 439 -3.82 17.10 -28.83
CA GLN A 439 -4.16 16.33 -27.63
C GLN A 439 -4.05 14.83 -27.94
N VAL A 440 -3.45 14.06 -27.04
CA VAL A 440 -3.53 12.59 -27.04
C VAL A 440 -4.10 12.07 -25.73
N SER A 441 -4.59 10.84 -25.74
CA SER A 441 -4.92 10.09 -24.52
C SER A 441 -4.08 8.80 -24.49
N LYS A 442 -3.50 8.47 -23.33
CA LYS A 442 -2.87 7.16 -23.10
C LYS A 442 -3.51 6.51 -21.86
N THR A 443 -3.84 5.22 -21.93
CA THR A 443 -4.50 4.49 -20.82
C THR A 443 -3.47 3.74 -19.99
N ILE A 444 -3.49 3.94 -18.68
CA ILE A 444 -2.64 3.27 -17.69
C ILE A 444 -3.51 2.24 -16.95
N THR A 445 -3.17 0.96 -17.09
CA THR A 445 -3.96 -0.16 -16.55
C THR A 445 -3.23 -0.88 -15.42
N GLY A 446 -3.99 -1.60 -14.58
CA GLY A 446 -3.47 -2.61 -13.66
C GLY A 446 -3.31 -2.15 -12.21
N PHE A 447 -4.03 -1.10 -11.82
CA PHE A 447 -4.08 -0.58 -10.45
C PHE A 447 -4.62 -1.60 -9.44
N LYS A 448 -4.51 -1.27 -8.14
CA LYS A 448 -5.10 -2.09 -7.08
C LYS A 448 -6.62 -2.07 -7.18
N MET A 449 -7.24 -3.25 -7.04
CA MET A 449 -8.68 -3.41 -7.14
C MET A 449 -9.39 -2.91 -5.87
N PRO A 450 -10.26 -1.87 -5.94
CA PRO A 450 -11.01 -1.40 -4.78
C PRO A 450 -12.01 -2.45 -4.31
N GLN A 451 -12.40 -2.42 -3.03
CA GLN A 451 -13.32 -3.41 -2.45
C GLN A 451 -14.62 -3.50 -3.25
N GLU A 452 -15.18 -2.36 -3.67
CA GLU A 452 -16.39 -2.29 -4.50
C GLU A 452 -16.31 -3.17 -5.76
N LEU A 453 -15.15 -3.21 -6.43
CA LEU A 453 -14.99 -4.07 -7.61
C LEU A 453 -14.92 -5.56 -7.22
N ILE A 454 -14.31 -5.92 -6.09
CA ILE A 454 -14.32 -7.30 -5.57
C ILE A 454 -15.77 -7.73 -5.30
N GLU A 455 -16.56 -6.89 -4.63
CA GLU A 455 -18.00 -7.11 -4.36
C GLU A 455 -18.82 -7.20 -5.66
N ASN A 456 -18.53 -6.36 -6.66
CA ASN A 456 -19.22 -6.36 -7.95
C ASN A 456 -18.85 -7.55 -8.85
N LEU A 457 -17.62 -8.08 -8.74
CA LEU A 457 -17.21 -9.32 -9.41
C LEU A 457 -17.80 -10.55 -8.68
N ALA A 458 -17.81 -10.56 -7.34
CA ALA A 458 -18.45 -11.60 -6.54
C ALA A 458 -19.92 -11.82 -6.94
N GLN A 459 -20.66 -10.73 -7.17
CA GLN A 459 -22.06 -10.76 -7.62
C GLN A 459 -22.27 -11.31 -9.03
N LYS A 460 -21.26 -11.25 -9.91
CA LYS A 460 -21.35 -11.73 -11.29
C LYS A 460 -21.14 -13.24 -11.42
N VAL A 461 -20.45 -13.86 -10.46
CA VAL A 461 -20.28 -15.32 -10.42
C VAL A 461 -21.64 -16.02 -10.50
N LYS A 462 -21.73 -17.00 -11.38
CA LYS A 462 -22.91 -17.85 -11.58
C LYS A 462 -22.60 -19.29 -11.20
N PHE A 463 -23.63 -19.94 -10.68
CA PHE A 463 -23.64 -21.36 -10.40
C PHE A 463 -24.89 -21.98 -11.01
N ASP A 464 -24.77 -23.18 -11.57
CA ASP A 464 -25.92 -24.01 -11.97
C ASP A 464 -25.57 -25.50 -11.86
N VAL A 465 -26.50 -26.39 -12.25
CA VAL A 465 -26.36 -27.84 -12.25
C VAL A 465 -26.92 -28.43 -13.54
N THR A 466 -26.09 -29.16 -14.29
CA THR A 466 -26.52 -29.89 -15.50
C THR A 466 -27.69 -30.82 -15.18
N ASN A 467 -28.74 -30.75 -16.00
CA ASN A 467 -29.93 -31.60 -15.91
C ASN A 467 -30.59 -31.60 -14.51
N LYS A 468 -30.55 -30.47 -13.79
CA LYS A 468 -31.20 -30.32 -12.46
C LYS A 468 -32.67 -30.75 -12.43
N SER A 469 -33.41 -30.53 -13.51
CA SER A 469 -34.81 -30.98 -13.66
C SER A 469 -35.02 -32.49 -13.65
N THR A 470 -33.95 -33.30 -13.66
CA THR A 470 -34.00 -34.77 -13.51
C THR A 470 -33.26 -35.26 -12.25
N LYS A 471 -32.93 -34.37 -11.32
CA LYS A 471 -32.19 -34.67 -10.07
C LYS A 471 -32.88 -34.00 -8.88
N MET A 472 -32.81 -34.58 -7.68
CA MET A 472 -33.46 -33.99 -6.52
C MET A 472 -32.55 -32.96 -5.85
N ALA A 473 -33.12 -31.89 -5.29
CA ALA A 473 -32.32 -30.87 -4.58
C ALA A 473 -31.53 -31.47 -3.40
N TYR A 474 -32.02 -32.55 -2.80
CA TYR A 474 -31.32 -33.25 -1.71
C TYR A 474 -30.05 -33.99 -2.14
N ASP A 475 -29.86 -34.30 -3.43
CA ASP A 475 -28.70 -35.05 -3.93
C ASP A 475 -27.41 -34.20 -3.89
N PHE A 476 -27.55 -32.87 -3.74
CA PHE A 476 -26.49 -31.87 -3.77
C PHE A 476 -26.12 -31.29 -2.39
N TRP A 477 -26.70 -31.81 -1.30
CA TRP A 477 -26.32 -31.40 0.07
C TRP A 477 -24.79 -31.46 0.24
N ASP A 478 -24.19 -30.30 0.48
CA ASP A 478 -22.76 -30.07 0.73
C ASP A 478 -21.81 -30.50 -0.42
N LYS A 479 -22.34 -30.72 -1.63
CA LYS A 479 -21.58 -31.16 -2.80
C LYS A 479 -21.18 -30.02 -3.75
N PHE A 480 -20.30 -29.11 -3.33
CA PHE A 480 -19.87 -28.00 -4.20
C PHE A 480 -19.10 -28.43 -5.46
N ASP A 481 -18.55 -29.64 -5.52
CA ASP A 481 -17.83 -30.14 -6.68
C ASP A 481 -18.73 -30.75 -7.76
N GLU A 482 -20.02 -30.98 -7.47
CA GLU A 482 -21.06 -31.32 -8.47
C GLU A 482 -21.78 -30.07 -9.03
N ILE A 483 -21.32 -28.86 -8.69
CA ILE A 483 -21.88 -27.57 -9.13
C ILE A 483 -21.07 -27.01 -10.32
N GLU A 484 -21.74 -26.54 -11.37
CA GLU A 484 -21.14 -25.81 -12.49
C GLU A 484 -20.83 -24.37 -12.09
N LYS A 485 -19.68 -23.84 -12.51
CA LYS A 485 -19.10 -22.57 -12.04
C LYS A 485 -18.77 -21.70 -13.26
N THR A 486 -19.53 -20.63 -13.50
CA THR A 486 -19.38 -19.77 -14.70
C THR A 486 -19.25 -18.28 -14.34
N ASP A 487 -18.78 -17.47 -15.30
CA ASP A 487 -18.54 -16.03 -15.17
C ASP A 487 -17.62 -15.60 -14.01
N ILE A 488 -16.66 -16.45 -13.65
CA ILE A 488 -15.57 -16.11 -12.72
C ILE A 488 -14.52 -15.28 -13.45
N ASP A 489 -14.39 -14.01 -13.08
CA ASP A 489 -13.34 -13.09 -13.55
C ASP A 489 -11.96 -13.55 -13.06
N SER A 490 -10.94 -13.58 -13.94
CA SER A 490 -9.60 -14.12 -13.63
C SER A 490 -8.82 -13.32 -12.57
N ARG A 491 -9.31 -12.12 -12.19
CA ARG A 491 -8.76 -11.33 -11.07
C ARG A 491 -9.17 -11.85 -9.70
N ILE A 492 -10.19 -12.71 -9.62
CA ILE A 492 -10.69 -13.28 -8.37
C ILE A 492 -10.61 -14.81 -8.34
N SER A 493 -10.70 -15.39 -7.14
CA SER A 493 -10.90 -16.83 -6.92
C SER A 493 -11.91 -17.05 -5.79
N ILE A 494 -12.61 -18.20 -5.81
CA ILE A 494 -13.51 -18.59 -4.73
C ILE A 494 -12.70 -18.95 -3.48
N VAL A 495 -13.19 -18.52 -2.31
CA VAL A 495 -12.55 -18.77 -1.02
C VAL A 495 -13.11 -20.05 -0.41
N ASN A 496 -12.21 -20.98 -0.05
CA ASN A 496 -12.52 -22.30 0.52
C ASN A 496 -13.50 -23.10 -0.36
N THR A 497 -14.19 -24.08 0.23
CA THR A 497 -15.34 -24.76 -0.40
C THR A 497 -16.62 -24.07 0.05
N PRO A 498 -17.38 -23.41 -0.85
CA PRO A 498 -18.72 -22.90 -0.58
C PRO A 498 -19.67 -23.95 0.01
N SER A 499 -20.54 -23.48 0.91
CA SER A 499 -21.62 -24.28 1.48
C SER A 499 -22.75 -24.44 0.45
N VAL A 500 -23.27 -25.66 0.29
CA VAL A 500 -24.37 -25.97 -0.63
C VAL A 500 -25.50 -26.62 0.15
N LYS A 501 -26.60 -25.89 0.35
CA LYS A 501 -27.70 -26.36 1.20
C LYS A 501 -29.03 -26.37 0.46
N GLN A 502 -29.82 -27.42 0.62
CA GLN A 502 -31.20 -27.42 0.15
C GLN A 502 -32.02 -26.43 0.98
N THR A 503 -32.61 -25.42 0.34
CA THR A 503 -33.38 -24.38 1.04
C THR A 503 -34.88 -24.47 0.80
N ASP A 504 -35.32 -25.30 -0.17
CA ASP A 504 -36.72 -25.53 -0.53
C ASP A 504 -36.85 -26.88 -1.26
N ALA A 505 -38.06 -27.31 -1.59
CA ALA A 505 -38.33 -28.57 -2.29
C ALA A 505 -37.52 -28.74 -3.59
N ASN A 506 -37.48 -27.69 -4.42
CA ASN A 506 -36.83 -27.70 -5.74
C ASN A 506 -35.66 -26.71 -5.86
N LYS A 507 -35.01 -26.35 -4.73
CA LYS A 507 -33.98 -25.31 -4.67
C LYS A 507 -32.80 -25.66 -3.75
N ILE A 508 -31.59 -25.34 -4.21
CA ILE A 508 -30.40 -25.28 -3.37
C ILE A 508 -29.86 -23.85 -3.34
N THR A 509 -29.31 -23.44 -2.20
CA THR A 509 -28.59 -22.18 -2.03
C THR A 509 -27.11 -22.46 -1.82
N ILE A 510 -26.28 -21.80 -2.62
CA ILE A 510 -24.83 -21.83 -2.53
C ILE A 510 -24.38 -20.56 -1.82
N THR A 511 -23.62 -20.70 -0.74
CA THR A 511 -23.11 -19.58 0.06
C THR A 511 -21.58 -19.56 0.01
N TYR A 512 -21.01 -18.46 -0.49
CA TYR A 512 -19.63 -18.35 -0.94
C TYR A 512 -19.02 -16.99 -0.63
N LYS A 513 -17.70 -16.90 -0.81
CA LYS A 513 -16.91 -15.66 -0.89
C LYS A 513 -15.96 -15.76 -2.09
N VAL A 514 -15.47 -14.63 -2.54
CA VAL A 514 -14.34 -14.56 -3.48
C VAL A 514 -13.23 -13.70 -2.89
N LYS A 515 -12.01 -13.81 -3.40
CA LYS A 515 -10.87 -12.96 -3.02
C LYS A 515 -10.13 -12.40 -4.23
N ASP A 516 -9.46 -11.25 -4.05
CA ASP A 516 -8.49 -10.74 -5.01
C ASP A 516 -7.28 -11.70 -5.11
N ASN A 517 -6.96 -12.14 -6.33
CA ASN A 517 -5.85 -13.07 -6.59
C ASN A 517 -4.46 -12.44 -6.34
N ARG A 518 -4.37 -11.11 -6.18
CA ARG A 518 -3.11 -10.38 -5.96
C ARG A 518 -2.79 -10.13 -4.50
N ASP A 519 -3.78 -9.83 -3.65
CA ASP A 519 -3.56 -9.47 -2.24
C ASP A 519 -4.43 -10.21 -1.21
N ASN A 520 -5.24 -11.18 -1.66
CA ASN A 520 -6.11 -12.04 -0.85
C ASN A 520 -7.20 -11.32 -0.04
N ARG A 521 -7.52 -10.04 -0.30
CA ARG A 521 -8.72 -9.41 0.29
C ARG A 521 -9.97 -10.14 -0.18
N GLU A 522 -10.79 -10.57 0.79
CA GLU A 522 -12.06 -11.27 0.54
C GLU A 522 -13.21 -10.28 0.29
N SER A 523 -14.22 -10.74 -0.45
CA SER A 523 -15.57 -10.14 -0.44
C SER A 523 -16.29 -10.43 0.87
N LYS A 524 -17.39 -9.73 1.13
CA LYS A 524 -18.41 -10.25 2.07
C LYS A 524 -18.99 -11.58 1.56
N THR A 525 -19.71 -12.28 2.43
CA THR A 525 -20.42 -13.51 2.08
C THR A 525 -21.59 -13.21 1.14
N TYR A 526 -21.71 -14.00 0.06
CA TYR A 526 -22.82 -13.96 -0.89
C TYR A 526 -23.55 -15.29 -0.93
N SER A 527 -24.82 -15.25 -1.31
CA SER A 527 -25.64 -16.45 -1.54
C SER A 527 -26.31 -16.38 -2.91
N LYS A 528 -26.38 -17.52 -3.60
CA LYS A 528 -27.04 -17.70 -4.91
C LYS A 528 -27.96 -18.90 -4.83
N VAL A 529 -29.21 -18.74 -5.27
CA VAL A 529 -30.18 -19.83 -5.33
C VAL A 529 -30.15 -20.45 -6.72
N ILE A 530 -30.04 -21.78 -6.81
CA ILE A 530 -30.31 -22.55 -8.02
C ILE A 530 -31.70 -23.17 -7.83
N GLU A 531 -32.62 -22.80 -8.72
CA GLU A 531 -33.99 -23.33 -8.76
C GLU A 531 -34.20 -24.25 -9.97
N GLY A 532 -35.28 -25.03 -9.92
CA GLY A 532 -35.70 -25.92 -11.03
C GLY A 532 -35.18 -27.35 -10.92
N PHE A 533 -34.90 -27.83 -9.71
CA PHE A 533 -34.67 -29.25 -9.45
C PHE A 533 -35.95 -30.08 -9.65
N ASN A 534 -35.80 -31.39 -9.84
CA ASN A 534 -36.94 -32.31 -9.90
C ASN A 534 -37.73 -32.31 -8.59
N THR A 535 -39.02 -32.62 -8.67
CA THR A 535 -39.89 -32.86 -7.52
C THR A 535 -40.48 -34.28 -7.53
N SER A 536 -40.89 -34.74 -6.35
CA SER A 536 -41.48 -36.08 -6.15
C SER A 536 -42.53 -36.03 -5.02
N SER A 537 -43.46 -36.98 -5.03
CA SER A 537 -44.42 -37.29 -3.98
C SER A 537 -44.24 -38.70 -3.39
N GLU A 538 -43.07 -39.30 -3.64
CA GLU A 538 -42.67 -40.61 -3.11
C GLU A 538 -42.84 -40.68 -1.58
N ASN A 539 -43.40 -41.79 -1.09
CA ASN A 539 -43.73 -42.04 0.32
C ASN A 539 -44.75 -41.08 0.99
N GLU A 540 -45.21 -40.01 0.32
CA GLU A 540 -46.21 -39.07 0.86
C GLU A 540 -47.61 -39.67 1.01
N SER A 541 -47.91 -40.78 0.32
CA SER A 541 -49.11 -41.59 0.54
C SER A 541 -49.05 -42.42 1.82
N ALA A 542 -47.86 -42.91 2.18
CA ALA A 542 -47.64 -43.83 3.31
C ALA A 542 -47.34 -43.12 4.64
N TYR A 543 -46.77 -41.91 4.61
CA TYR A 543 -46.35 -41.17 5.81
C TYR A 543 -46.72 -39.69 5.80
N SER A 544 -46.84 -39.10 7.00
CA SER A 544 -46.91 -37.66 7.24
C SER A 544 -45.53 -37.15 7.67
N TYR A 545 -45.21 -35.91 7.30
CA TYR A 545 -43.96 -35.27 7.70
C TYR A 545 -44.09 -33.77 7.95
N GLU A 546 -43.15 -33.24 8.71
CA GLU A 546 -42.87 -31.81 8.88
C GLU A 546 -41.54 -31.48 8.21
N ILE A 547 -41.41 -30.27 7.67
CA ILE A 547 -40.13 -29.76 7.16
C ILE A 547 -39.37 -29.11 8.32
N ILE A 548 -38.25 -29.71 8.69
CA ILE A 548 -37.32 -29.23 9.70
C ILE A 548 -36.06 -28.66 9.05
N GLU A 549 -35.25 -27.95 9.83
CA GLU A 549 -33.91 -27.55 9.42
C GLU A 549 -32.86 -28.44 10.09
N TYR A 550 -31.92 -28.95 9.29
CA TYR A 550 -30.85 -29.84 9.72
C TYR A 550 -29.54 -29.43 9.03
N GLU A 551 -28.56 -28.98 9.81
CA GLU A 551 -27.27 -28.47 9.31
C GLU A 551 -27.41 -27.41 8.20
N GLY A 552 -28.47 -26.58 8.26
CA GLY A 552 -28.81 -25.57 7.25
C GLY A 552 -29.55 -26.09 6.01
N ASN A 553 -29.73 -27.40 5.87
CA ASN A 553 -30.61 -28.01 4.87
C ASN A 553 -32.06 -28.07 5.36
N LYS A 554 -33.03 -27.95 4.45
CA LYS A 554 -34.42 -28.38 4.70
C LYS A 554 -34.52 -29.90 4.57
N ALA A 555 -35.04 -30.54 5.60
CA ALA A 555 -35.12 -31.99 5.77
C ALA A 555 -36.50 -32.40 6.29
N ALA A 556 -36.84 -33.68 6.18
CA ALA A 556 -38.09 -34.21 6.69
C ALA A 556 -37.95 -34.82 8.09
N TYR A 557 -38.94 -34.55 8.93
CA TYR A 557 -39.26 -35.26 10.17
C TYR A 557 -40.54 -36.06 9.95
N LEU A 558 -40.47 -37.40 9.92
CA LEU A 558 -41.68 -38.23 9.81
C LEU A 558 -42.41 -38.22 11.17
N ASN A 559 -43.60 -37.62 11.22
CA ASN A 559 -44.34 -37.40 12.47
C ASN A 559 -45.49 -38.42 12.68
N ALA A 560 -46.05 -39.01 11.61
CA ALA A 560 -47.08 -40.04 11.68
C ALA A 560 -47.05 -40.96 10.45
N ARG A 561 -47.70 -42.13 10.57
CA ARG A 561 -47.89 -43.10 9.49
C ARG A 561 -49.33 -43.08 8.98
N LYS A 562 -49.52 -43.01 7.66
CA LYS A 562 -50.82 -43.01 6.95
C LYS A 562 -51.21 -44.43 6.54
N ASP A 563 -50.32 -45.14 5.86
CA ASP A 563 -50.53 -46.55 5.54
C ASP A 563 -50.17 -47.42 6.74
N LEU A 564 -51.19 -47.97 7.39
CA LEU A 564 -51.04 -48.81 8.57
C LEU A 564 -50.37 -50.18 8.28
N ASN A 565 -50.07 -50.47 7.02
CA ASN A 565 -49.31 -51.64 6.60
C ASN A 565 -47.81 -51.37 6.38
N SER A 566 -47.36 -50.13 6.18
CA SER A 566 -45.93 -49.89 5.91
C SER A 566 -45.06 -50.04 7.17
N PHE A 567 -44.10 -50.98 7.16
CA PHE A 567 -43.17 -51.24 8.27
C PHE A 567 -41.69 -50.93 7.95
N ILE A 568 -41.39 -50.50 6.72
CA ILE A 568 -40.09 -49.96 6.34
C ILE A 568 -40.21 -48.43 6.33
N VAL A 569 -39.46 -47.78 7.22
CA VAL A 569 -39.47 -46.33 7.42
C VAL A 569 -38.43 -45.71 6.49
N PRO A 570 -38.84 -44.90 5.50
CA PRO A 570 -37.96 -44.50 4.41
C PRO A 570 -37.01 -43.36 4.79
N ALA A 571 -35.83 -43.34 4.18
CA ALA A 571 -34.82 -42.29 4.32
C ALA A 571 -35.12 -41.06 3.42
N LYS A 572 -36.20 -41.10 2.64
CA LYS A 572 -36.64 -40.06 1.69
C LYS A 572 -38.16 -39.95 1.68
N ILE A 573 -38.67 -38.72 1.61
CA ILE A 573 -40.10 -38.45 1.42
C ILE A 573 -40.30 -37.19 0.59
N GLY A 574 -41.13 -37.31 -0.47
CA GLY A 574 -41.36 -36.28 -1.46
C GLY A 574 -40.05 -35.65 -1.94
N ASN A 575 -39.82 -34.41 -1.52
CA ASN A 575 -38.72 -33.57 -1.97
C ASN A 575 -37.53 -33.51 -0.99
N TYR A 576 -37.51 -34.35 0.05
CA TYR A 576 -36.58 -34.22 1.18
C TYR A 576 -35.99 -35.56 1.64
N LYS A 577 -34.78 -35.52 2.19
CA LYS A 577 -34.22 -36.60 3.02
C LYS A 577 -34.92 -36.63 4.38
N VAL A 578 -35.29 -37.82 4.84
CA VAL A 578 -35.77 -38.05 6.21
C VAL A 578 -34.57 -38.18 7.12
N ILE A 579 -34.39 -37.21 8.01
CA ILE A 579 -33.30 -37.21 9.00
C ILE A 579 -33.80 -37.66 10.37
N LYS A 580 -35.10 -37.46 10.66
CA LYS A 580 -35.70 -37.69 11.97
C LYS A 580 -37.02 -38.44 11.87
N VAL A 581 -37.30 -39.31 12.84
CA VAL A 581 -38.57 -40.05 12.92
C VAL A 581 -39.20 -39.97 14.31
N GLY A 582 -40.53 -39.85 14.35
CA GLY A 582 -41.34 -39.69 15.57
C GLY A 582 -42.19 -40.93 15.88
N ASN A 583 -43.38 -40.71 16.46
CA ASN A 583 -44.34 -41.74 16.89
C ASN A 583 -45.03 -42.45 15.69
N LEU A 584 -44.29 -43.22 14.90
CA LEU A 584 -44.80 -43.88 13.69
C LEU A 584 -45.62 -45.15 13.97
N PHE A 585 -45.34 -45.85 15.08
CA PHE A 585 -45.99 -47.12 15.43
C PHE A 585 -46.62 -47.06 16.82
N THR A 586 -47.81 -46.46 16.91
CA THR A 586 -48.61 -46.42 18.14
C THR A 586 -49.67 -47.51 18.12
N ASN A 587 -49.63 -48.45 19.06
CA ASN A 587 -50.64 -49.51 19.30
C ASN A 587 -51.19 -50.12 17.99
N VAL A 588 -50.30 -50.72 17.20
CA VAL A 588 -50.62 -51.30 15.88
C VAL A 588 -51.70 -52.38 16.04
N LEU A 589 -52.82 -52.28 15.29
CA LEU A 589 -53.93 -53.23 15.38
C LEU A 589 -53.49 -54.67 15.05
N ARG A 590 -53.99 -55.63 15.82
CA ARG A 590 -53.79 -57.07 15.61
C ARG A 590 -54.70 -57.58 14.49
N THR A 591 -54.16 -58.44 13.63
CA THR A 591 -54.95 -59.24 12.69
C THR A 591 -54.51 -60.72 12.78
N ALA A 592 -55.16 -61.62 12.04
CA ALA A 592 -54.73 -63.02 11.97
C ALA A 592 -53.29 -63.17 11.46
N GLU A 593 -52.90 -62.37 10.46
CA GLU A 593 -51.57 -62.36 9.85
C GLU A 593 -50.57 -61.48 10.63
N ARG A 594 -51.07 -60.48 11.36
CA ARG A 594 -50.30 -59.50 12.14
C ARG A 594 -50.54 -59.66 13.63
N THR A 595 -49.92 -60.68 14.21
CA THR A 595 -49.90 -60.94 15.66
C THR A 595 -48.68 -60.30 16.33
N ILE A 596 -47.56 -60.23 15.60
CA ILE A 596 -46.40 -59.39 15.89
C ILE A 596 -46.05 -58.54 14.66
N TYR A 597 -45.14 -57.58 14.81
CA TYR A 597 -44.52 -56.85 13.71
C TYR A 597 -43.04 -56.52 14.00
N GLY A 598 -42.28 -56.21 12.95
CA GLY A 598 -40.92 -55.69 13.05
C GLY A 598 -40.76 -54.43 12.21
N VAL A 599 -39.90 -53.51 12.62
CA VAL A 599 -39.72 -52.19 11.98
C VAL A 599 -38.30 -52.04 11.47
N VAL A 600 -38.14 -51.61 10.21
CA VAL A 600 -36.83 -51.36 9.59
C VAL A 600 -36.73 -49.87 9.27
N LEU A 601 -35.62 -49.22 9.60
CA LEU A 601 -35.30 -47.86 9.18
C LEU A 601 -34.23 -47.89 8.08
N GLU A 602 -34.40 -47.09 7.03
CA GLU A 602 -33.45 -46.99 5.92
C GLU A 602 -32.22 -46.12 6.24
N GLU A 603 -31.11 -46.42 5.56
CA GLU A 603 -29.84 -45.69 5.66
C GLU A 603 -29.99 -44.24 5.17
N GLY A 604 -29.69 -43.27 6.04
CA GLY A 604 -29.92 -41.84 5.85
C GLY A 604 -30.62 -41.18 7.05
N ILE A 605 -31.42 -41.93 7.80
CA ILE A 605 -32.07 -41.46 9.04
C ILE A 605 -31.03 -41.34 10.15
N VAL A 606 -31.05 -40.25 10.93
CA VAL A 606 -30.03 -39.93 11.96
C VAL A 606 -30.61 -39.90 13.38
N GLU A 607 -31.86 -39.43 13.54
CA GLU A 607 -32.50 -39.25 14.85
C GLU A 607 -33.78 -40.07 15.02
N VAL A 608 -33.89 -40.79 16.14
CA VAL A 608 -35.13 -41.44 16.58
C VAL A 608 -35.70 -40.73 17.81
N ASN A 609 -36.95 -40.26 17.68
CA ASN A 609 -37.68 -39.56 18.72
C ASN A 609 -38.98 -40.29 19.07
N ASN A 610 -38.87 -41.42 19.79
CA ASN A 610 -39.98 -42.29 20.21
C ASN A 610 -40.69 -43.02 19.06
N LEU A 611 -39.97 -43.92 18.39
CA LEU A 611 -40.46 -44.67 17.21
C LEU A 611 -41.75 -45.47 17.46
N VAL A 612 -41.84 -46.14 18.61
CA VAL A 612 -42.90 -47.09 18.94
C VAL A 612 -43.56 -46.74 20.28
N VAL A 613 -44.89 -46.85 20.33
CA VAL A 613 -45.69 -46.87 21.57
C VAL A 613 -46.47 -48.19 21.60
N ASN A 614 -46.21 -49.05 22.58
CA ASN A 614 -46.72 -50.43 22.61
C ASN A 614 -47.48 -50.75 23.92
N THR A 615 -48.52 -51.56 23.80
CA THR A 615 -49.35 -52.06 24.91
C THR A 615 -49.63 -53.55 24.73
N GLU A 616 -49.46 -54.36 25.78
CA GLU A 616 -49.80 -55.80 25.79
C GLU A 616 -51.31 -56.06 25.96
N ASP A 617 -52.13 -55.45 25.10
CA ASP A 617 -53.56 -55.77 24.95
C ASP A 617 -53.79 -56.68 23.73
N ARG A 618 -54.71 -57.64 23.83
CA ARG A 618 -55.04 -58.59 22.77
C ARG A 618 -55.54 -57.97 21.46
N GLN A 619 -55.95 -56.69 21.48
CA GLN A 619 -56.36 -55.89 20.31
C GLN A 619 -55.16 -55.41 19.47
N TYR A 620 -53.95 -55.40 20.02
CA TYR A 620 -52.76 -54.85 19.37
C TYR A 620 -51.72 -55.93 19.06
N ALA A 621 -51.16 -55.86 17.85
CA ALA A 621 -49.97 -56.60 17.46
C ALA A 621 -48.78 -56.11 18.29
N GLN A 622 -47.86 -57.00 18.63
CA GLN A 622 -46.74 -56.67 19.51
C GLN A 622 -45.46 -56.37 18.72
N ILE A 623 -44.72 -55.33 19.13
CA ILE A 623 -43.38 -55.06 18.57
C ILE A 623 -42.41 -56.17 18.94
N ALA A 624 -41.90 -56.88 17.93
CA ALA A 624 -40.97 -57.99 18.13
C ALA A 624 -39.54 -57.69 17.66
N ALA A 625 -39.35 -56.84 16.66
CA ALA A 625 -38.01 -56.53 16.16
C ALA A 625 -37.85 -55.10 15.63
N ILE A 626 -36.67 -54.51 15.79
CA ILE A 626 -36.30 -53.22 15.19
C ILE A 626 -34.90 -53.32 14.58
N SER A 627 -34.74 -52.84 13.34
CA SER A 627 -33.45 -52.66 12.67
C SER A 627 -33.19 -51.18 12.43
N LEU A 628 -32.13 -50.66 13.05
CA LEU A 628 -31.65 -49.30 12.89
C LEU A 628 -30.48 -49.23 11.88
N PRO A 629 -30.42 -48.21 11.02
CA PRO A 629 -29.33 -47.98 10.07
C PRO A 629 -28.05 -47.52 10.76
N LYS A 630 -26.93 -47.52 10.03
CA LYS A 630 -25.64 -47.01 10.55
C LYS A 630 -25.67 -45.50 10.73
N THR A 631 -26.47 -44.76 9.97
CA THR A 631 -26.61 -43.30 10.13
C THR A 631 -27.20 -42.84 11.47
N ILE A 632 -27.79 -43.71 12.31
CA ILE A 632 -28.35 -43.28 13.60
C ILE A 632 -27.25 -42.73 14.51
N LYS A 633 -27.43 -41.49 14.98
CA LYS A 633 -26.58 -40.85 15.99
C LYS A 633 -27.29 -40.61 17.32
N LYS A 634 -28.63 -40.50 17.33
CA LYS A 634 -29.40 -40.13 18.52
C LYS A 634 -30.70 -40.92 18.65
N ILE A 635 -30.95 -41.43 19.86
CA ILE A 635 -32.18 -42.13 20.24
C ILE A 635 -32.73 -41.52 21.54
N THR A 636 -33.77 -40.69 21.43
CA THR A 636 -34.44 -40.11 22.62
C THR A 636 -35.23 -41.17 23.39
N ASN A 637 -36.01 -41.97 22.66
CA ASN A 637 -36.71 -43.18 23.09
C ASN A 637 -36.87 -44.07 21.85
N LEU A 638 -36.79 -45.39 21.98
CA LEU A 638 -37.07 -46.31 20.85
C LEU A 638 -38.46 -46.95 20.99
N ILE A 639 -38.78 -47.48 22.16
CA ILE A 639 -40.08 -48.07 22.52
C ILE A 639 -40.55 -47.49 23.86
N SER A 640 -41.73 -46.90 23.87
CA SER A 640 -42.45 -46.52 25.10
C SER A 640 -43.59 -47.51 25.38
N GLY A 641 -43.67 -48.00 26.61
CA GLY A 641 -44.71 -48.92 27.07
C GLY A 641 -44.28 -50.38 27.06
N ILE A 642 -45.18 -51.25 27.52
CA ILE A 642 -44.90 -52.66 27.83
C ILE A 642 -44.48 -53.40 26.55
N SER A 643 -43.35 -54.09 26.60
CA SER A 643 -42.64 -54.62 25.43
C SER A 643 -42.01 -56.00 25.65
N THR A 644 -42.60 -56.86 26.50
CA THR A 644 -42.05 -58.20 26.83
C THR A 644 -41.69 -59.03 25.59
N TYR A 645 -42.53 -58.92 24.56
CA TYR A 645 -42.40 -59.66 23.30
C TYR A 645 -41.35 -59.06 22.35
N PHE A 646 -40.64 -58.01 22.76
CA PHE A 646 -39.50 -57.48 22.01
C PHE A 646 -38.34 -58.47 22.04
N ALA A 647 -37.94 -58.94 20.86
CA ALA A 647 -37.06 -60.10 20.68
C ALA A 647 -35.74 -59.74 19.99
N ASN A 648 -35.71 -58.72 19.12
CA ASN A 648 -34.49 -58.32 18.44
C ASN A 648 -34.32 -56.80 18.28
N LEU A 649 -33.16 -56.28 18.67
CA LEU A 649 -32.73 -54.92 18.32
C LEU A 649 -31.42 -55.01 17.55
N LYS A 650 -31.41 -54.56 16.30
CA LYS A 650 -30.21 -54.40 15.48
C LYS A 650 -29.87 -52.93 15.36
N MET A 651 -28.64 -52.56 15.74
CA MET A 651 -28.16 -51.19 15.78
C MET A 651 -26.64 -51.15 15.67
N TYR A 652 -26.05 -49.98 15.42
CA TYR A 652 -24.61 -49.83 15.23
C TYR A 652 -23.90 -49.21 16.45
N ASP A 653 -22.59 -49.42 16.54
CA ASP A 653 -21.73 -48.97 17.64
C ASP A 653 -21.40 -47.47 17.62
N ASN A 654 -21.78 -46.72 16.58
CA ASN A 654 -21.51 -45.29 16.37
C ASN A 654 -22.61 -44.33 16.86
N VAL A 655 -23.66 -44.83 17.52
CA VAL A 655 -24.71 -43.99 18.13
C VAL A 655 -24.13 -43.22 19.33
N GLU A 656 -24.33 -41.90 19.35
CA GLU A 656 -23.65 -40.98 20.27
C GLU A 656 -24.49 -40.62 21.50
N GLU A 657 -25.82 -40.58 21.36
CA GLU A 657 -26.75 -40.23 22.44
C GLU A 657 -27.91 -41.24 22.53
N ILE A 658 -28.10 -41.85 23.70
CA ILE A 658 -29.27 -42.68 24.03
C ILE A 658 -29.85 -42.21 25.36
N ASN A 659 -31.06 -41.64 25.31
CA ASN A 659 -31.81 -41.26 26.51
C ASN A 659 -32.87 -42.31 26.90
N GLY A 660 -33.13 -43.28 26.03
CA GLY A 660 -33.99 -44.43 26.29
C GLY A 660 -34.01 -45.38 25.09
N LEU A 661 -33.87 -46.69 25.36
CA LEU A 661 -34.21 -47.72 24.37
C LEU A 661 -35.65 -48.17 24.60
N PHE A 662 -35.85 -49.07 25.55
CA PHE A 662 -37.15 -49.60 25.95
C PHE A 662 -37.32 -49.44 27.46
N ASN A 663 -38.40 -48.78 27.88
CA ASN A 663 -38.63 -48.44 29.28
C ASN A 663 -39.36 -49.55 30.07
N GLU A 664 -40.13 -50.43 29.42
CA GLU A 664 -40.91 -51.48 30.09
C GLU A 664 -40.71 -52.85 29.42
N TYR A 665 -39.62 -53.53 29.78
CA TYR A 665 -39.20 -54.81 29.19
C TYR A 665 -38.93 -55.89 30.25
N VAL A 666 -39.65 -57.01 30.18
CA VAL A 666 -39.41 -58.21 31.00
C VAL A 666 -39.07 -59.38 30.09
N ASN A 667 -38.04 -60.17 30.41
CA ASN A 667 -37.74 -61.36 29.62
C ASN A 667 -38.52 -62.59 30.09
N LYS A 668 -39.39 -63.15 29.23
CA LYS A 668 -40.17 -64.37 29.54
C LYS A 668 -39.55 -65.67 28.96
N PHE A 669 -38.48 -65.57 28.16
CA PHE A 669 -37.95 -66.68 27.34
C PHE A 669 -36.53 -67.09 27.76
N GLY A 670 -36.29 -68.40 27.88
CA GLY A 670 -34.94 -68.93 28.04
C GLY A 670 -34.17 -68.87 26.72
N LYS A 671 -32.83 -68.84 26.79
CA LYS A 671 -31.90 -68.65 25.65
C LYS A 671 -32.12 -69.63 24.49
N SER A 672 -32.64 -70.83 24.77
CA SER A 672 -32.87 -71.89 23.79
C SER A 672 -34.35 -72.25 23.62
N ASN A 673 -35.28 -71.50 24.24
CA ASN A 673 -36.70 -71.78 24.15
C ASN A 673 -37.24 -71.36 22.77
N LEU A 674 -38.26 -72.06 22.28
CA LEU A 674 -39.11 -71.55 21.20
C LEU A 674 -39.74 -70.22 21.66
N TYR A 675 -39.55 -69.16 20.87
CA TYR A 675 -40.15 -67.85 21.12
C TYR A 675 -41.66 -67.93 20.84
N GLN A 676 -42.48 -67.48 21.79
CA GLN A 676 -43.93 -67.66 21.75
C GLN A 676 -44.69 -66.42 22.27
N LEU A 677 -45.68 -65.95 21.51
CA LEU A 677 -46.59 -64.89 21.92
C LEU A 677 -47.82 -65.51 22.62
N LYS A 678 -48.18 -65.00 23.80
CA LYS A 678 -49.49 -65.27 24.41
C LYS A 678 -49.97 -64.07 25.22
N LEU A 679 -50.95 -63.34 24.71
CA LEU A 679 -51.54 -62.19 25.40
C LEU A 679 -52.66 -62.63 26.35
N PRO A 680 -53.04 -61.80 27.35
CA PRO A 680 -54.16 -62.09 28.23
C PRO A 680 -55.45 -62.34 27.44
N GLY A 681 -56.04 -63.53 27.59
CA GLY A 681 -57.23 -63.95 26.85
C GLY A 681 -56.96 -64.64 25.50
N ASP A 682 -55.70 -64.90 25.14
CA ASP A 682 -55.37 -65.85 24.07
C ASP A 682 -55.49 -67.30 24.59
N ASN A 683 -56.17 -68.18 23.85
CA ASN A 683 -56.35 -69.59 24.24
C ASN A 683 -55.02 -70.36 24.25
N GLU A 684 -54.25 -70.22 23.18
CA GLU A 684 -52.99 -70.95 22.92
C GLU A 684 -51.82 -69.99 22.70
N SER A 685 -50.60 -70.53 22.63
CA SER A 685 -49.39 -69.77 22.30
C SER A 685 -49.18 -69.73 20.78
N ILE A 686 -48.82 -68.56 20.24
CA ILE A 686 -48.48 -68.39 18.82
C ILE A 686 -46.95 -68.43 18.68
N CYS A 687 -46.42 -69.36 17.88
CA CYS A 687 -44.98 -69.59 17.72
C CYS A 687 -44.45 -69.36 16.29
N THR A 688 -45.35 -69.23 15.31
CA THR A 688 -45.04 -68.95 13.90
C THR A 688 -45.65 -67.60 13.52
N PHE A 689 -44.94 -66.81 12.71
CA PHE A 689 -45.30 -65.42 12.42
C PHE A 689 -45.05 -65.07 10.94
N TRP A 690 -46.00 -64.36 10.32
CA TRP A 690 -46.00 -64.08 8.86
C TRP A 690 -45.79 -62.60 8.53
N PHE A 691 -45.34 -61.79 9.49
CA PHE A 691 -45.16 -60.34 9.31
C PHE A 691 -44.19 -59.99 8.16
N GLU A 692 -44.44 -58.87 7.49
CA GLU A 692 -43.80 -58.50 6.22
C GLU A 692 -42.26 -58.44 6.30
N THR A 693 -41.72 -57.69 7.26
CA THR A 693 -40.29 -57.43 7.44
C THR A 693 -39.49 -58.61 8.02
N ARG A 694 -40.10 -59.80 8.22
CA ARG A 694 -39.48 -60.96 8.90
C ARG A 694 -38.13 -61.41 8.32
N THR A 695 -37.93 -61.23 7.01
CA THR A 695 -36.68 -61.55 6.31
C THR A 695 -35.49 -60.68 6.74
N HIS A 696 -35.72 -59.45 7.21
CA HIS A 696 -34.69 -58.55 7.75
C HIS A 696 -34.19 -58.98 9.15
N PHE A 697 -34.90 -59.89 9.82
CA PHE A 697 -34.64 -60.35 11.19
C PHE A 697 -34.32 -61.85 11.27
N LYS A 698 -33.80 -62.40 10.17
CA LYS A 698 -33.43 -63.82 10.03
C LYS A 698 -32.36 -64.30 11.01
N GLU A 699 -31.67 -63.39 11.72
CA GLU A 699 -30.72 -63.77 12.78
C GLU A 699 -31.41 -64.00 14.15
N PHE A 700 -32.74 -63.91 14.23
CA PHE A 700 -33.57 -64.34 15.36
C PHE A 700 -34.77 -65.19 14.92
N PHE A 701 -35.47 -64.78 13.86
CA PHE A 701 -36.53 -65.56 13.22
C PHE A 701 -35.91 -66.44 12.13
N ASP A 702 -35.14 -67.43 12.56
CA ASP A 702 -34.21 -68.19 11.73
C ASP A 702 -34.88 -69.33 10.94
N VAL A 703 -35.78 -70.07 11.59
CA VAL A 703 -36.52 -71.20 11.00
C VAL A 703 -37.71 -70.69 10.16
N GLU A 704 -37.74 -71.06 8.88
CA GLU A 704 -38.85 -70.79 7.96
C GLU A 704 -39.77 -72.01 7.84
N THR A 705 -41.08 -71.78 7.90
CA THR A 705 -42.11 -72.82 7.78
C THR A 705 -42.59 -72.97 6.34
N SER A 706 -43.22 -74.10 6.02
CA SER A 706 -43.62 -74.47 4.65
C SER A 706 -44.62 -73.52 3.98
N ASP A 707 -45.24 -72.63 4.75
CA ASP A 707 -46.19 -71.59 4.37
C ASP A 707 -45.55 -70.18 4.39
N SER A 708 -44.22 -70.10 4.31
CA SER A 708 -43.42 -68.86 4.36
C SER A 708 -43.54 -68.06 5.66
N GLY A 709 -44.14 -68.62 6.73
CA GLY A 709 -44.04 -68.10 8.08
C GLY A 709 -42.64 -68.29 8.67
N ARG A 710 -42.33 -67.64 9.79
CA ARG A 710 -41.07 -67.85 10.51
C ARG A 710 -41.28 -68.08 12.00
N MET A 711 -40.50 -68.99 12.55
CA MET A 711 -40.34 -69.27 13.98
C MET A 711 -39.01 -68.66 14.44
N GLY A 712 -38.84 -68.44 15.74
CA GLY A 712 -37.60 -67.91 16.31
C GLY A 712 -37.29 -68.52 17.66
N HIS A 713 -36.03 -68.41 18.10
CA HIS A 713 -35.54 -69.08 19.29
C HIS A 713 -34.79 -68.12 20.23
N GLY A 714 -35.11 -68.22 21.51
CA GLY A 714 -34.35 -67.63 22.60
C GLY A 714 -34.94 -66.37 23.25
N SER A 715 -34.09 -65.78 24.09
CA SER A 715 -34.30 -64.51 24.79
C SER A 715 -34.01 -63.30 23.89
N PHE A 716 -34.47 -62.10 24.26
CA PHE A 716 -34.11 -60.86 23.55
C PHE A 716 -32.62 -60.75 23.21
N LYS A 717 -32.35 -60.38 21.95
CA LYS A 717 -31.02 -60.33 21.33
C LYS A 717 -30.71 -58.93 20.80
N LEU A 718 -29.78 -58.25 21.46
CA LEU A 718 -29.17 -57.02 20.96
C LEU A 718 -28.05 -57.36 19.97
N GLN A 719 -28.25 -57.05 18.69
CA GLN A 719 -27.25 -57.13 17.64
C GLN A 719 -26.55 -55.77 17.50
N LEU A 720 -25.50 -55.53 18.30
CA LEU A 720 -24.64 -54.36 18.14
C LEU A 720 -23.63 -54.62 17.01
N GLN A 721 -23.75 -53.87 15.92
CA GLN A 721 -22.96 -54.02 14.68
C GLN A 721 -21.82 -53.00 14.61
N VAL A 722 -20.70 -53.40 14.02
CA VAL A 722 -19.55 -52.49 13.80
C VAL A 722 -19.87 -51.52 12.67
N SER A 723 -19.83 -50.22 12.96
CA SER A 723 -20.04 -49.15 11.98
C SER A 723 -18.82 -48.93 11.06
N GLY A 724 -17.61 -49.20 11.55
CA GLY A 724 -16.36 -48.76 10.93
C GLY A 724 -15.98 -47.30 11.24
N GLU A 725 -16.74 -46.61 12.09
CA GLU A 725 -16.30 -45.38 12.77
C GLU A 725 -15.65 -45.73 14.12
N THR A 726 -15.12 -44.75 14.85
CA THR A 726 -14.68 -44.95 16.24
C THR A 726 -15.87 -45.34 17.12
N PRO A 727 -15.88 -46.54 17.73
CA PRO A 727 -17.03 -47.01 18.52
C PRO A 727 -17.36 -46.08 19.69
N LYS A 728 -18.66 -45.84 19.87
CA LYS A 728 -19.27 -45.06 20.95
C LYS A 728 -19.94 -45.96 21.99
N LEU A 729 -20.42 -47.12 21.55
CA LEU A 729 -21.11 -48.13 22.37
C LEU A 729 -20.36 -49.46 22.41
N LYS A 730 -20.62 -50.27 23.45
CA LYS A 730 -20.28 -51.69 23.51
C LYS A 730 -21.23 -52.46 24.44
N THR A 731 -21.23 -53.78 24.33
CA THR A 731 -21.97 -54.68 25.24
C THR A 731 -21.04 -55.33 26.25
N ASN A 732 -21.38 -55.26 27.53
CA ASN A 732 -20.66 -55.90 28.62
C ASN A 732 -21.51 -57.03 29.24
N LEU A 733 -20.86 -58.17 29.46
CA LEU A 733 -21.45 -59.42 29.96
C LEU A 733 -20.79 -59.89 31.27
N GLY A 734 -19.78 -59.17 31.77
CA GLY A 734 -18.93 -59.61 32.88
C GLY A 734 -19.43 -59.22 34.28
N TYR A 735 -20.28 -58.20 34.40
CA TYR A 735 -20.74 -57.70 35.71
C TYR A 735 -21.63 -58.69 36.47
N LYS A 736 -22.51 -59.42 35.78
CA LYS A 736 -23.30 -60.52 36.36
C LYS A 736 -23.67 -61.52 35.26
N GLU A 737 -23.59 -62.82 35.57
CA GLU A 737 -24.06 -63.86 34.65
C GLU A 737 -25.51 -63.61 34.24
N ASN A 738 -25.82 -63.81 32.96
CA ASN A 738 -27.16 -63.70 32.38
C ASN A 738 -27.78 -62.29 32.35
N TYR A 739 -26.99 -61.26 32.68
CA TYR A 739 -27.27 -59.86 32.38
C TYR A 739 -26.52 -59.42 31.12
N THR A 740 -26.98 -58.35 30.49
CA THR A 740 -26.27 -57.64 29.42
C THR A 740 -26.41 -56.15 29.66
N PHE A 741 -25.29 -55.45 29.60
CA PHE A 741 -25.18 -54.02 29.82
C PHE A 741 -24.75 -53.36 28.50
N LEU A 742 -25.59 -52.48 27.95
CA LEU A 742 -25.20 -51.58 26.87
C LEU A 742 -24.58 -50.33 27.49
N GLU A 743 -23.28 -50.17 27.30
CA GLU A 743 -22.46 -49.13 27.91
C GLU A 743 -21.71 -48.31 26.86
N SER A 744 -21.23 -47.13 27.24
CA SER A 744 -20.33 -46.34 26.39
C SER A 744 -18.97 -47.02 26.25
N ALA A 745 -18.30 -46.78 25.12
CA ALA A 745 -17.03 -47.42 24.78
C ALA A 745 -15.91 -47.13 25.81
N ASP A 746 -15.99 -45.98 26.49
CA ASP A 746 -15.10 -45.54 27.58
C ASP A 746 -15.48 -46.07 28.99
N ASN A 747 -16.53 -46.90 29.09
CA ASN A 747 -17.11 -47.45 30.33
C ASN A 747 -17.79 -46.40 31.26
N LYS A 748 -17.93 -45.13 30.88
CA LYS A 748 -18.46 -44.08 31.78
C LYS A 748 -19.97 -44.06 31.94
N THR A 749 -20.72 -44.55 30.95
CA THR A 749 -22.19 -44.43 30.91
C THR A 749 -22.86 -45.79 30.68
N LEU A 750 -23.81 -46.15 31.53
CA LEU A 750 -24.74 -47.26 31.29
C LEU A 750 -26.01 -46.74 30.62
N TYR A 751 -26.33 -47.24 29.42
CA TYR A 751 -27.54 -46.85 28.67
C TYR A 751 -28.72 -47.79 28.95
N LYS A 752 -28.49 -49.11 29.01
CA LYS A 752 -29.53 -50.09 29.41
C LYS A 752 -28.91 -51.37 29.94
N ALA A 753 -29.41 -51.86 31.07
CA ALA A 753 -29.25 -53.22 31.53
C ALA A 753 -30.52 -54.03 31.21
N PHE A 754 -30.34 -55.29 30.79
CA PHE A 754 -31.42 -56.25 30.58
C PHE A 754 -30.94 -57.67 30.89
N THR A 755 -31.88 -58.60 31.08
CA THR A 755 -31.62 -60.00 31.45
C THR A 755 -32.14 -60.97 30.40
N ASN A 756 -31.66 -62.22 30.44
CA ASN A 756 -32.43 -63.39 29.98
C ASN A 756 -33.20 -64.04 31.15
N LYS A 757 -33.99 -65.08 30.87
CA LYS A 757 -34.83 -65.75 31.88
C LYS A 757 -34.01 -66.52 32.93
N GLU A 758 -32.82 -66.95 32.57
CA GLU A 758 -31.87 -67.68 33.40
C GLU A 758 -31.04 -66.76 34.31
N ALA A 759 -31.35 -65.46 34.35
CA ALA A 759 -30.75 -64.51 35.28
C ALA A 759 -31.26 -64.70 36.70
N ASP A 760 -30.36 -64.74 37.67
CA ASP A 760 -30.72 -64.54 39.07
C ASP A 760 -31.26 -63.12 39.27
N VAL A 761 -32.53 -63.07 39.68
CA VAL A 761 -33.31 -61.86 39.98
C VAL A 761 -33.75 -61.79 41.46
N GLU A 762 -33.25 -62.67 42.34
CA GLU A 762 -33.44 -62.47 43.77
C GLU A 762 -32.66 -61.23 44.24
N LYS A 763 -31.41 -61.09 43.79
CA LYS A 763 -30.50 -60.04 44.29
C LYS A 763 -29.51 -59.53 43.24
N PHE A 764 -29.41 -58.21 43.08
CA PHE A 764 -28.36 -57.56 42.28
C PHE A 764 -27.28 -56.97 43.19
N GLU A 765 -26.01 -57.33 43.00
CA GLU A 765 -24.89 -56.82 43.81
C GLU A 765 -23.53 -56.74 43.09
N SER A 766 -23.54 -56.36 41.81
CA SER A 766 -22.32 -56.19 41.01
C SER A 766 -21.70 -54.81 41.20
N LYS A 767 -20.36 -54.73 41.35
CA LYS A 767 -19.62 -53.47 41.35
C LYS A 767 -19.65 -52.85 39.95
N LEU A 768 -20.29 -51.69 39.79
CA LEU A 768 -20.44 -50.96 38.54
C LEU A 768 -19.41 -49.83 38.42
N GLY A 769 -18.83 -49.65 37.24
CA GLY A 769 -17.78 -48.64 36.99
C GLY A 769 -18.25 -47.29 36.45
N TYR A 770 -19.57 -47.10 36.30
CA TYR A 770 -20.13 -45.96 35.57
C TYR A 770 -20.14 -44.65 36.38
N GLU A 771 -19.90 -43.52 35.71
CA GLU A 771 -20.18 -42.18 36.24
C GLU A 771 -21.66 -41.80 36.09
N ILE A 772 -22.28 -42.25 34.99
CA ILE A 772 -23.65 -41.91 34.59
C ILE A 772 -24.43 -43.21 34.36
N ILE A 773 -25.67 -43.25 34.84
CA ILE A 773 -26.63 -44.31 34.57
C ILE A 773 -27.84 -43.62 33.94
N ALA A 774 -28.05 -43.87 32.64
CA ALA A 774 -29.06 -43.17 31.84
C ALA A 774 -30.49 -43.43 32.33
N LYS A 775 -31.44 -42.60 31.85
CA LYS A 775 -32.85 -42.79 32.16
C LYS A 775 -33.30 -44.19 31.72
N SER A 776 -34.14 -44.82 32.53
CA SER A 776 -34.67 -46.17 32.31
C SER A 776 -33.60 -47.27 32.15
N ALA A 777 -32.33 -47.02 32.51
CA ALA A 777 -31.26 -48.00 32.35
C ALA A 777 -31.47 -49.27 33.21
N PHE A 778 -32.08 -49.13 34.39
CA PHE A 778 -32.49 -50.27 35.25
C PHE A 778 -33.98 -50.62 35.16
N SER A 779 -34.80 -49.86 34.42
CA SER A 779 -36.25 -50.03 34.46
C SER A 779 -36.68 -51.42 33.97
N TYR A 780 -37.64 -51.99 34.69
CA TYR A 780 -38.19 -53.34 34.51
C TYR A 780 -37.19 -54.51 34.64
N LEU A 781 -35.98 -54.30 35.17
CA LEU A 781 -35.20 -55.42 35.72
C LEU A 781 -36.04 -56.15 36.78
N GLY A 782 -36.15 -57.47 36.67
CA GLY A 782 -37.04 -58.29 37.50
C GLY A 782 -36.60 -58.48 38.97
N VAL A 783 -35.65 -57.67 39.45
CA VAL A 783 -34.89 -57.88 40.68
C VAL A 783 -35.68 -57.54 41.95
N LYS A 784 -35.54 -58.35 43.01
CA LYS A 784 -36.20 -58.14 44.32
C LYS A 784 -35.35 -57.35 45.31
N GLU A 785 -34.05 -57.61 45.36
CA GLU A 785 -33.09 -56.83 46.16
C GLU A 785 -32.07 -56.13 45.24
N PHE A 786 -31.83 -54.85 45.46
CA PHE A 786 -30.81 -54.07 44.73
C PHE A 786 -29.77 -53.53 45.72
N ASN A 787 -28.53 -54.02 45.61
CA ASN A 787 -27.35 -53.46 46.25
C ASN A 787 -26.62 -52.58 45.23
N LEU A 788 -26.85 -51.27 45.27
CA LEU A 788 -26.19 -50.35 44.34
C LEU A 788 -24.74 -50.15 44.76
N TRP A 789 -23.86 -50.90 44.11
CA TRP A 789 -22.41 -50.82 44.30
C TRP A 789 -21.80 -50.06 43.11
N ALA A 790 -21.71 -48.73 43.19
CA ALA A 790 -21.29 -47.89 42.07
C ALA A 790 -20.43 -46.69 42.52
N PRO A 791 -19.18 -46.91 42.97
CA PRO A 791 -18.32 -45.88 43.61
C PRO A 791 -17.83 -44.76 42.70
N SER A 792 -18.22 -44.77 41.42
CA SER A 792 -17.92 -43.70 40.46
C SER A 792 -19.15 -42.86 40.09
N ILE A 793 -20.34 -43.22 40.59
CA ILE A 793 -21.60 -42.55 40.23
C ILE A 793 -21.58 -41.08 40.65
N ASN A 794 -22.08 -40.20 39.77
CA ASN A 794 -22.19 -38.78 40.07
C ASN A 794 -23.64 -38.32 39.81
N MET A 795 -24.52 -38.47 40.80
CA MET A 795 -25.93 -38.12 40.65
C MET A 795 -26.19 -36.60 40.56
N GLN A 796 -25.18 -35.76 40.78
CA GLN A 796 -25.29 -34.32 40.51
C GLN A 796 -25.39 -34.03 38.99
N LYS A 797 -25.04 -34.99 38.12
CA LYS A 797 -25.24 -34.93 36.67
C LYS A 797 -26.66 -35.33 36.21
N PHE A 798 -27.51 -35.84 37.10
CA PHE A 798 -28.77 -36.50 36.73
C PHE A 798 -29.96 -35.52 36.81
N ASN A 799 -30.87 -35.60 35.83
CA ASN A 799 -32.19 -34.95 35.87
C ASN A 799 -33.35 -35.92 35.56
N TRP A 800 -33.13 -37.21 35.84
CA TRP A 800 -34.07 -38.32 35.69
C TRP A 800 -33.93 -39.28 36.88
N PHE A 801 -35.00 -40.02 37.20
CA PHE A 801 -34.98 -41.00 38.27
C PHE A 801 -34.06 -42.20 37.97
N LEU A 802 -33.17 -42.54 38.91
CA LEU A 802 -32.28 -43.71 38.81
C LEU A 802 -33.06 -45.03 38.95
N PHE A 803 -33.94 -45.11 39.94
CA PHE A 803 -34.81 -46.26 40.19
C PHE A 803 -36.26 -45.93 39.85
N GLU A 804 -36.62 -46.10 38.57
CA GLU A 804 -38.00 -46.01 38.06
C GLU A 804 -38.50 -47.39 37.59
N LYS A 805 -39.81 -47.64 37.73
CA LYS A 805 -40.52 -48.79 37.13
C LYS A 805 -39.86 -50.17 37.39
N LEU A 806 -39.60 -50.51 38.65
CA LEU A 806 -39.08 -51.83 39.05
C LEU A 806 -40.21 -52.64 39.73
N PRO A 807 -40.99 -53.47 39.00
CA PRO A 807 -42.22 -54.06 39.54
C PRO A 807 -41.99 -55.07 40.68
N ASN A 808 -40.83 -55.73 40.70
CA ASN A 808 -40.50 -56.77 41.67
C ASN A 808 -39.71 -56.27 42.89
N ILE A 809 -39.25 -55.02 42.90
CA ILE A 809 -38.30 -54.54 43.93
C ILE A 809 -38.95 -54.52 45.31
N LYS A 810 -38.20 -54.97 46.32
CA LYS A 810 -38.62 -55.02 47.72
C LYS A 810 -37.56 -54.47 48.66
N LYS A 811 -36.26 -54.55 48.32
CA LYS A 811 -35.19 -53.94 49.12
C LYS A 811 -34.19 -53.16 48.28
N ILE A 812 -33.77 -51.99 48.77
CA ILE A 812 -32.68 -51.22 48.18
C ILE A 812 -31.66 -50.84 49.27
N LYS A 813 -30.37 -51.03 48.97
CA LYS A 813 -29.23 -50.56 49.77
C LYS A 813 -28.10 -50.07 48.87
N PHE A 814 -27.15 -49.35 49.44
CA PHE A 814 -26.01 -48.74 48.74
C PHE A 814 -24.69 -49.28 49.31
N GLN A 815 -23.66 -49.38 48.46
CA GLN A 815 -22.33 -49.89 48.83
C GLN A 815 -21.23 -49.08 48.13
N GLU A 816 -20.24 -48.61 48.88
CA GLU A 816 -19.20 -47.67 48.41
C GLU A 816 -19.77 -46.40 47.73
N ILE A 817 -20.92 -45.93 48.22
CA ILE A 817 -21.60 -44.68 47.82
C ILE A 817 -22.00 -43.98 49.11
N TYR A 818 -21.86 -42.66 49.20
CA TYR A 818 -22.20 -41.85 50.37
C TYR A 818 -23.40 -40.94 50.11
N MET A 819 -23.97 -40.36 51.16
CA MET A 819 -25.12 -39.45 51.06
C MET A 819 -24.87 -38.23 50.17
N GLU A 820 -23.63 -37.78 50.05
CA GLU A 820 -23.18 -36.65 49.24
C GLU A 820 -23.17 -36.95 47.72
N ASP A 821 -22.98 -38.22 47.36
CA ASP A 821 -22.95 -38.69 45.96
C ASP A 821 -24.38 -38.84 45.36
N LEU A 822 -25.39 -38.91 46.24
CA LEU A 822 -26.80 -39.13 45.89
C LEU A 822 -27.57 -37.81 45.67
N ASN A 823 -28.33 -37.75 44.58
CA ASN A 823 -29.30 -36.68 44.34
C ASN A 823 -30.71 -37.17 44.67
N LEU A 824 -31.15 -36.92 45.91
CA LEU A 824 -32.41 -37.44 46.43
C LEU A 824 -33.67 -36.94 45.68
N ASN A 825 -33.59 -35.85 44.89
CA ASN A 825 -34.68 -35.45 43.99
C ASN A 825 -34.98 -36.52 42.92
N TRP A 826 -33.94 -37.26 42.52
CA TRP A 826 -33.89 -38.09 41.31
C TRP A 826 -33.47 -39.54 41.61
N LEU A 827 -33.70 -39.99 42.85
CA LEU A 827 -33.28 -41.33 43.28
C LEU A 827 -34.34 -42.41 43.00
N PHE A 828 -35.60 -42.15 43.32
CA PHE A 828 -36.72 -43.10 43.21
C PHE A 828 -37.92 -42.49 42.50
N ASP A 829 -38.67 -43.27 41.72
CA ASP A 829 -39.98 -42.90 41.19
C ASP A 829 -41.08 -43.88 41.65
N GLY A 830 -41.90 -43.45 42.62
CA GLY A 830 -43.14 -44.12 43.01
C GLY A 830 -42.98 -45.54 43.59
N LEU A 831 -41.83 -45.89 44.16
CA LEU A 831 -41.54 -47.26 44.60
C LEU A 831 -42.09 -47.57 46.00
N GLU A 832 -42.51 -48.83 46.20
CA GLU A 832 -42.92 -49.38 47.50
C GLU A 832 -41.99 -50.50 47.96
N LEU A 833 -41.29 -50.28 49.08
CA LEU A 833 -40.26 -51.18 49.61
C LEU A 833 -40.67 -51.85 50.93
N ASP A 834 -40.14 -53.06 51.15
CA ASP A 834 -40.11 -53.67 52.48
C ASP A 834 -38.96 -53.11 53.32
N GLU A 835 -37.81 -52.81 52.70
CA GLU A 835 -36.61 -52.29 53.37
C GLU A 835 -35.81 -51.31 52.51
N LEU A 836 -35.46 -50.16 53.07
CA LEU A 836 -34.53 -49.18 52.49
C LEU A 836 -33.35 -48.96 53.45
N THR A 837 -32.12 -49.15 52.98
CA THR A 837 -30.91 -48.72 53.71
C THR A 837 -30.31 -47.53 53.00
N LEU A 838 -30.34 -46.35 53.62
CA LEU A 838 -29.58 -45.20 53.16
C LEU A 838 -28.08 -45.39 53.48
N PRO A 839 -27.16 -44.85 52.68
CA PRO A 839 -25.73 -44.87 53.01
C PRO A 839 -25.40 -43.94 54.18
N ASP A 840 -24.18 -44.06 54.71
CA ASP A 840 -23.62 -43.09 55.65
C ASP A 840 -23.18 -41.80 54.92
N PHE A 841 -23.02 -40.70 55.67
CA PHE A 841 -22.28 -39.54 55.18
C PHE A 841 -20.79 -39.86 55.13
N LYS A 842 -20.05 -39.22 54.22
CA LYS A 842 -18.65 -39.56 53.98
C LYS A 842 -17.73 -39.25 55.16
N ASP A 843 -17.94 -38.10 55.80
CA ASP A 843 -17.07 -37.59 56.86
C ASP A 843 -17.85 -37.39 58.17
N ASP A 844 -17.35 -37.96 59.27
CA ASP A 844 -18.00 -37.92 60.58
C ASP A 844 -18.08 -36.52 61.21
N ASP A 845 -17.21 -35.61 60.77
CA ASP A 845 -17.14 -34.22 61.23
C ASP A 845 -18.01 -33.27 60.41
N GLY A 846 -18.55 -33.70 59.25
CA GLY A 846 -19.41 -32.91 58.38
C GLY A 846 -20.73 -32.48 59.03
N ALA A 847 -21.50 -31.62 58.35
CA ALA A 847 -22.79 -31.13 58.85
C ALA A 847 -23.88 -32.23 58.88
N ASN A 848 -23.75 -33.25 58.04
CA ASN A 848 -24.49 -34.52 58.05
C ASN A 848 -26.01 -34.35 58.24
N ILE A 849 -26.60 -33.51 57.38
CA ILE A 849 -28.01 -33.10 57.43
C ILE A 849 -28.83 -33.94 56.45
N LEU A 850 -29.72 -34.79 56.95
CA LEU A 850 -30.70 -35.52 56.16
C LEU A 850 -31.97 -34.66 56.02
N LYS A 851 -32.30 -34.21 54.80
CA LYS A 851 -33.42 -33.27 54.58
C LYS A 851 -34.15 -33.42 53.25
N ARG A 852 -35.33 -32.78 53.15
CA ARG A 852 -36.09 -32.59 51.91
C ARG A 852 -35.21 -31.98 50.81
N THR A 853 -35.47 -32.35 49.56
CA THR A 853 -34.88 -31.71 48.39
C THR A 853 -35.85 -30.73 47.70
N ASN A 854 -35.36 -30.01 46.70
CA ASN A 854 -36.01 -28.83 46.13
C ASN A 854 -37.39 -29.12 45.54
N SER A 855 -37.61 -30.30 44.95
CA SER A 855 -38.92 -30.71 44.43
C SER A 855 -39.82 -31.29 45.53
N GLY A 856 -39.28 -32.16 46.38
CA GLY A 856 -40.09 -33.08 47.16
C GLY A 856 -39.38 -33.76 48.33
N VAL A 857 -40.18 -34.46 49.12
CA VAL A 857 -39.72 -35.61 49.87
C VAL A 857 -39.36 -36.75 48.92
N LEU A 858 -38.51 -37.69 49.33
CA LEU A 858 -38.21 -38.90 48.57
C LEU A 858 -39.50 -39.57 48.08
N ASN A 859 -39.59 -39.80 46.77
CA ASN A 859 -40.73 -40.44 46.11
C ASN A 859 -40.66 -41.97 46.25
N VAL A 860 -40.65 -42.43 47.50
CA VAL A 860 -40.59 -43.84 47.91
C VAL A 860 -41.36 -44.02 49.22
N SER A 861 -42.06 -45.15 49.36
CA SER A 861 -42.57 -45.63 50.65
C SER A 861 -41.76 -46.85 51.10
N THR A 862 -41.60 -47.04 52.41
CA THR A 862 -40.96 -48.25 52.93
C THR A 862 -41.56 -48.68 54.26
N LYS A 863 -41.66 -49.99 54.50
CA LYS A 863 -42.00 -50.53 55.82
C LYS A 863 -40.85 -50.29 56.80
N LYS A 864 -39.62 -50.64 56.41
CA LYS A 864 -38.40 -50.50 57.22
C LYS A 864 -37.43 -49.50 56.60
N ILE A 865 -36.77 -48.69 57.42
CA ILE A 865 -35.63 -47.89 56.99
C ILE A 865 -34.43 -48.03 57.93
N LYS A 866 -33.22 -48.00 57.38
CA LYS A 866 -31.97 -47.74 58.08
C LYS A 866 -31.45 -46.36 57.65
N LEU A 867 -31.17 -45.51 58.62
CA LEU A 867 -30.72 -44.12 58.41
C LEU A 867 -29.18 -44.02 58.50
N PRO A 868 -28.56 -42.95 57.95
CA PRO A 868 -27.11 -42.74 58.05
C PRO A 868 -26.69 -42.67 59.53
N LYS A 869 -25.76 -43.51 59.98
CA LYS A 869 -25.37 -43.65 61.39
C LYS A 869 -24.75 -42.38 61.97
N ASN A 870 -24.03 -41.65 61.12
CA ASN A 870 -23.36 -40.39 61.43
C ASN A 870 -24.18 -39.14 61.06
N VAL A 871 -25.50 -39.27 60.86
CA VAL A 871 -26.42 -38.14 60.73
C VAL A 871 -26.44 -37.29 62.00
N LYS A 872 -26.47 -35.96 61.85
CA LYS A 872 -26.50 -34.99 62.95
C LYS A 872 -27.81 -34.22 63.05
N ASP A 873 -28.47 -33.97 61.91
CA ASP A 873 -29.72 -33.21 61.84
C ASP A 873 -30.69 -33.86 60.85
N ILE A 874 -31.90 -34.20 61.29
CA ILE A 874 -32.93 -34.85 60.46
C ILE A 874 -34.13 -33.90 60.30
N HIS A 875 -34.41 -33.55 59.05
CA HIS A 875 -35.62 -32.84 58.59
C HIS A 875 -36.56 -33.81 57.89
N LYS A 876 -37.84 -33.48 57.67
CA LYS A 876 -38.73 -34.34 56.87
C LYS A 876 -38.11 -34.60 55.48
N PHE A 877 -37.65 -35.83 55.24
CA PHE A 877 -36.91 -36.20 54.03
C PHE A 877 -37.68 -37.17 53.12
N MET A 878 -38.63 -37.95 53.65
CA MET A 878 -39.48 -38.88 52.88
C MET A 878 -40.97 -38.74 53.25
N SER A 879 -41.86 -39.32 52.44
CA SER A 879 -43.31 -39.22 52.63
C SER A 879 -43.80 -39.93 53.88
N SER A 880 -43.42 -41.21 54.03
CA SER A 880 -43.89 -42.10 55.08
C SER A 880 -42.99 -43.34 55.23
N PHE A 881 -42.80 -43.78 56.47
CA PHE A 881 -42.25 -45.08 56.81
C PHE A 881 -42.96 -45.66 58.06
N SER A 882 -42.82 -46.96 58.30
CA SER A 882 -43.43 -47.62 59.47
C SER A 882 -42.43 -47.77 60.61
N LYS A 883 -41.20 -48.23 60.34
CA LYS A 883 -40.17 -48.52 61.35
C LYS A 883 -38.78 -48.07 60.91
N VAL A 884 -38.02 -47.52 61.84
CA VAL A 884 -36.56 -47.33 61.70
C VAL A 884 -35.84 -48.44 62.47
N GLU A 885 -34.87 -49.11 61.86
CA GLU A 885 -34.25 -50.30 62.46
C GLU A 885 -32.96 -50.02 63.24
N ASN A 886 -32.31 -48.87 63.03
CA ASN A 886 -31.00 -48.55 63.62
C ASN A 886 -30.96 -47.28 64.48
N LEU A 887 -32.08 -46.88 65.12
CA LEU A 887 -32.15 -45.66 65.94
C LEU A 887 -31.08 -45.61 67.05
N THR A 888 -30.84 -46.73 67.72
CA THR A 888 -29.83 -46.87 68.78
C THR A 888 -28.38 -46.81 68.27
N GLU A 889 -28.16 -46.82 66.95
CA GLU A 889 -26.86 -46.61 66.30
C GLU A 889 -26.61 -45.13 65.93
N LEU A 890 -27.63 -44.25 66.02
CA LEU A 890 -27.56 -42.83 65.63
C LEU A 890 -26.86 -41.98 66.71
N THR A 891 -25.63 -42.37 67.02
CA THR A 891 -24.76 -41.81 68.08
C THR A 891 -24.23 -40.41 67.80
N LYS A 892 -24.53 -39.83 66.63
CA LYS A 892 -24.21 -38.44 66.26
C LYS A 892 -25.44 -37.53 66.13
N LEU A 893 -26.67 -38.05 66.29
CA LEU A 893 -27.90 -37.29 66.06
C LEU A 893 -28.12 -36.23 67.15
N GLU A 894 -28.00 -34.95 66.77
CA GLU A 894 -28.15 -33.79 67.66
C GLU A 894 -29.50 -33.06 67.50
N SER A 895 -30.17 -33.18 66.34
CA SER A 895 -31.38 -32.42 66.02
C SER A 895 -32.45 -33.24 65.29
N ILE A 896 -33.69 -33.14 65.76
CA ILE A 896 -34.89 -33.71 65.14
C ILE A 896 -35.88 -32.58 64.84
N ARG A 897 -36.06 -32.29 63.55
CA ARG A 897 -36.86 -31.15 63.07
C ARG A 897 -38.31 -31.50 62.82
N ASN A 898 -39.09 -30.50 62.41
CA ASN A 898 -40.47 -30.65 61.98
C ASN A 898 -40.68 -31.86 61.04
N ARG A 899 -41.52 -32.81 61.48
CA ARG A 899 -41.94 -34.02 60.76
C ARG A 899 -40.81 -34.95 60.29
N ALA A 900 -39.67 -34.93 60.98
CA ALA A 900 -38.53 -35.83 60.75
C ALA A 900 -38.93 -37.32 60.81
N PHE A 901 -39.77 -37.69 61.79
CA PHE A 901 -40.26 -39.05 62.02
C PHE A 901 -41.78 -39.14 61.86
N GLU A 902 -42.31 -38.69 60.71
CA GLU A 902 -43.73 -38.79 60.41
C GLU A 902 -44.15 -40.24 60.09
N SER A 903 -45.04 -40.81 60.91
CA SER A 903 -45.53 -42.18 60.71
C SER A 903 -46.52 -42.28 59.55
N ALA A 904 -46.46 -43.40 58.82
CA ALA A 904 -47.45 -43.78 57.81
C ALA A 904 -48.89 -43.89 58.37
N GLY A 905 -49.04 -44.11 59.68
CA GLY A 905 -50.32 -44.45 60.32
C GLY A 905 -50.49 -45.95 60.60
N THR A 906 -49.39 -46.69 60.74
CA THR A 906 -49.38 -48.10 61.15
C THR A 906 -49.63 -48.25 62.64
N PHE A 907 -50.46 -49.22 63.03
CA PHE A 907 -50.89 -49.47 64.42
C PHE A 907 -49.98 -50.45 65.20
N GLU A 908 -48.91 -50.95 64.59
CA GLU A 908 -47.92 -51.83 65.22
C GLU A 908 -47.14 -51.10 66.33
N THR A 909 -46.81 -51.82 67.41
CA THR A 909 -46.04 -51.25 68.53
C THR A 909 -44.67 -50.78 68.07
N ASN A 910 -44.43 -49.47 68.15
CA ASN A 910 -43.20 -48.85 67.66
C ASN A 910 -42.38 -48.28 68.82
N VAL A 911 -41.07 -48.58 68.83
CA VAL A 911 -40.14 -48.08 69.85
C VAL A 911 -39.15 -47.13 69.17
N LEU A 912 -39.26 -45.85 69.48
CA LEU A 912 -38.39 -44.80 68.99
C LEU A 912 -37.33 -44.51 70.06
N ASP A 913 -36.22 -45.24 70.02
CA ASP A 913 -35.18 -45.16 71.07
C ASP A 913 -34.00 -44.27 70.65
N PHE A 914 -33.93 -43.08 71.25
CA PHE A 914 -32.83 -42.11 71.08
C PHE A 914 -31.89 -42.06 72.28
N THR A 915 -31.92 -43.05 73.20
CA THR A 915 -31.13 -43.02 74.45
C THR A 915 -29.61 -42.90 74.20
N ASN A 916 -29.14 -43.40 73.05
CA ASN A 916 -27.72 -43.33 72.63
C ASN A 916 -27.37 -42.08 71.81
N SER A 917 -28.33 -41.22 71.48
CA SER A 917 -28.11 -40.03 70.64
C SER A 917 -27.76 -38.80 71.48
N PRO A 918 -26.80 -37.95 71.07
CA PRO A 918 -26.46 -36.68 71.72
C PRO A 918 -27.49 -35.58 71.38
N LEU A 919 -28.78 -35.89 71.54
CA LEU A 919 -29.91 -35.09 71.07
C LEU A 919 -30.05 -33.80 71.88
N LYS A 920 -29.92 -32.65 71.21
CA LYS A 920 -29.98 -31.30 71.81
C LYS A 920 -31.27 -30.56 71.47
N HIS A 921 -31.95 -30.92 70.37
CA HIS A 921 -33.01 -30.09 69.79
C HIS A 921 -34.14 -30.94 69.19
N ILE A 922 -35.38 -30.74 69.65
CA ILE A 922 -36.59 -31.37 69.09
C ILE A 922 -37.64 -30.30 68.77
N GLU A 923 -38.18 -30.31 67.55
CA GLU A 923 -39.13 -29.30 67.07
C GLU A 923 -40.61 -29.72 67.14
N TYR A 924 -41.49 -28.73 66.98
CA TYR A 924 -42.92 -28.92 66.70
C TYR A 924 -43.14 -29.96 65.60
N MET A 925 -44.10 -30.87 65.77
CA MET A 925 -44.40 -31.98 64.85
C MET A 925 -43.24 -32.96 64.56
N ALA A 926 -42.13 -32.99 65.32
CA ALA A 926 -41.01 -33.92 65.13
C ALA A 926 -41.45 -35.39 64.91
N PHE A 927 -42.43 -35.84 65.69
CA PHE A 927 -43.01 -37.19 65.67
C PHE A 927 -44.50 -37.17 65.23
N TRP A 928 -44.89 -36.29 64.32
CA TRP A 928 -46.28 -36.18 63.86
C TRP A 928 -46.84 -37.53 63.34
N ARG A 929 -48.12 -37.78 63.59
CA ARG A 929 -48.84 -39.04 63.30
C ARG A 929 -48.35 -40.28 64.05
N ASN A 930 -47.48 -40.14 65.05
CA ASN A 930 -47.22 -41.18 66.06
C ASN A 930 -48.21 -40.97 67.22
N PHE A 931 -49.23 -41.83 67.35
CA PHE A 931 -50.31 -41.62 68.33
C PHE A 931 -50.93 -42.91 68.93
N GLU A 932 -50.55 -44.09 68.45
CA GLU A 932 -51.11 -45.36 68.89
C GLU A 932 -49.98 -46.39 69.06
N ASN A 933 -49.88 -46.98 70.26
CA ASN A 933 -48.87 -48.00 70.63
C ASN A 933 -47.39 -47.56 70.49
N ILE A 934 -47.09 -46.27 70.73
CA ILE A 934 -45.74 -45.70 70.57
C ILE A 934 -45.01 -45.61 71.92
N THR A 935 -43.77 -46.10 72.00
CA THR A 935 -42.84 -45.77 73.10
C THR A 935 -41.67 -44.95 72.58
N LEU A 936 -41.55 -43.70 73.02
CA LEU A 936 -40.47 -42.77 72.68
C LEU A 936 -39.49 -42.66 73.85
N HIS A 937 -38.23 -43.03 73.65
CA HIS A 937 -37.17 -42.83 74.65
C HIS A 937 -36.33 -41.60 74.26
N LEU A 938 -36.17 -40.67 75.19
CA LEU A 938 -35.42 -39.44 75.02
C LEU A 938 -34.19 -39.41 75.96
N PRO A 939 -33.00 -39.05 75.44
CA PRO A 939 -31.77 -38.97 76.21
C PRO A 939 -31.75 -37.73 77.13
N LYS A 940 -30.66 -37.61 77.89
CA LYS A 940 -30.40 -36.50 78.81
C LYS A 940 -29.72 -35.33 78.07
N GLY A 941 -29.97 -34.08 78.50
CA GLY A 941 -29.29 -32.91 77.96
C GLY A 941 -29.91 -32.33 76.68
N ILE A 942 -31.20 -32.58 76.41
CA ILE A 942 -31.93 -31.89 75.35
C ILE A 942 -32.07 -30.41 75.74
N ASN A 943 -31.40 -29.52 75.02
CA ASN A 943 -31.40 -28.08 75.26
C ASN A 943 -32.73 -27.41 74.87
N TYR A 944 -33.39 -27.88 73.80
CA TYR A 944 -34.63 -27.29 73.30
C TYR A 944 -35.67 -28.37 72.95
N MET A 945 -36.91 -28.14 73.38
CA MET A 945 -38.07 -28.94 72.98
C MET A 945 -39.26 -28.03 72.65
N GLY A 946 -39.73 -28.11 71.41
CA GLY A 946 -40.82 -27.27 70.89
C GLY A 946 -42.20 -27.62 71.48
N LYS A 947 -43.16 -26.74 71.20
CA LYS A 947 -44.60 -27.00 71.42
C LYS A 947 -45.09 -28.15 70.53
N PHE A 948 -45.98 -29.01 71.04
CA PHE A 948 -46.65 -30.12 70.32
C PHE A 948 -45.72 -30.97 69.42
N ILE A 949 -44.71 -31.63 70.00
CA ILE A 949 -43.73 -32.43 69.23
C ILE A 949 -44.34 -33.68 68.59
N MET A 950 -45.42 -34.20 69.16
CA MET A 950 -46.10 -35.44 68.74
C MET A 950 -47.61 -35.25 68.89
N PHE A 951 -48.39 -35.59 67.85
CA PHE A 951 -49.86 -35.66 67.84
C PHE A 951 -50.37 -36.20 66.49
N VAL A 952 -51.69 -36.45 66.39
CA VAL A 952 -52.38 -36.67 65.10
C VAL A 952 -53.58 -35.75 64.91
N ALA A 953 -54.33 -35.46 65.97
CA ALA A 953 -55.54 -34.66 65.94
C ALA A 953 -55.58 -33.64 67.08
N GLU A 954 -56.34 -32.58 66.86
CA GLU A 954 -56.73 -31.59 67.86
C GLU A 954 -58.28 -31.59 67.93
N LYS A 955 -58.83 -31.58 69.14
CA LYS A 955 -60.25 -31.85 69.41
C LYS A 955 -61.21 -30.75 68.95
N ASN A 956 -60.76 -29.50 68.98
CA ASN A 956 -61.56 -28.29 68.77
C ASN A 956 -61.34 -27.68 67.35
N ASN A 957 -60.51 -28.30 66.52
CA ASN A 957 -59.98 -27.78 65.24
C ASN A 957 -59.04 -26.57 65.37
N ASN A 958 -58.45 -26.36 66.55
CA ASN A 958 -57.54 -25.25 66.91
C ASN A 958 -56.10 -25.41 66.37
N TYR A 959 -55.91 -26.09 65.23
CA TYR A 959 -54.57 -26.35 64.65
C TYR A 959 -53.75 -25.07 64.39
N ASN A 960 -54.41 -23.96 64.04
CA ASN A 960 -53.74 -22.67 63.83
C ASN A 960 -53.10 -22.13 65.12
N TYR A 961 -53.65 -22.46 66.29
CA TYR A 961 -53.12 -22.01 67.59
C TYR A 961 -51.83 -22.74 67.97
N MET A 962 -51.63 -23.98 67.50
CA MET A 962 -50.40 -24.75 67.72
C MET A 962 -49.14 -24.07 67.18
N GLY A 963 -49.29 -23.22 66.15
CA GLY A 963 -48.21 -22.42 65.59
C GLY A 963 -47.94 -21.11 66.35
N SER A 964 -48.91 -20.60 67.12
CA SER A 964 -48.86 -19.27 67.75
C SER A 964 -47.80 -19.19 68.85
N ASP A 965 -47.14 -18.03 68.99
CA ASP A 965 -46.24 -17.75 70.12
C ASP A 965 -46.97 -17.14 71.33
N ASP A 966 -48.27 -16.84 71.18
CA ASP A 966 -49.16 -16.52 72.30
C ASP A 966 -49.52 -17.81 73.08
N GLU A 967 -49.00 -17.94 74.29
CA GLU A 967 -49.29 -19.06 75.18
C GLU A 967 -50.79 -19.21 75.51
N SER A 968 -51.58 -18.14 75.49
CA SER A 968 -53.03 -18.20 75.78
C SER A 968 -53.81 -18.91 74.67
N LEU A 969 -53.32 -18.85 73.43
CA LEU A 969 -53.83 -19.63 72.30
C LEU A 969 -53.34 -21.08 72.36
N ASN A 970 -52.07 -21.31 72.70
CA ASN A 970 -51.53 -22.66 72.91
C ASN A 970 -52.30 -23.42 74.02
N ASN A 971 -52.78 -22.72 75.05
CA ASN A 971 -53.56 -23.31 76.14
C ASN A 971 -54.96 -23.80 75.72
N GLN A 972 -55.45 -23.40 74.55
CA GLN A 972 -56.74 -23.82 73.98
C GLN A 972 -56.63 -25.03 73.04
N VAL A 973 -55.41 -25.58 72.88
CA VAL A 973 -55.12 -26.77 72.09
C VAL A 973 -55.29 -28.02 72.95
N ILE A 974 -56.20 -28.90 72.57
CA ILE A 974 -56.44 -30.20 73.19
C ILE A 974 -56.07 -31.29 72.18
N LEU A 975 -54.95 -31.97 72.42
CA LEU A 975 -54.51 -33.10 71.61
C LEU A 975 -55.48 -34.28 71.79
N ASP A 976 -55.80 -34.99 70.71
CA ASP A 976 -56.79 -36.07 70.71
C ASP A 976 -56.25 -37.36 70.04
N LYS A 977 -56.94 -38.48 70.30
CA LYS A 977 -56.73 -39.83 69.74
C LYS A 977 -55.47 -40.57 70.19
N PHE A 978 -54.76 -40.10 71.21
CA PHE A 978 -53.67 -40.87 71.82
C PHE A 978 -54.17 -42.17 72.46
N LYS A 979 -53.46 -43.27 72.23
CA LYS A 979 -53.72 -44.60 72.82
C LYS A 979 -52.41 -45.31 73.13
N ASN A 980 -52.26 -45.81 74.36
CA ASN A 980 -51.11 -46.60 74.80
C ASN A 980 -49.74 -45.95 74.49
N CYS A 981 -49.68 -44.62 74.37
CA CYS A 981 -48.42 -43.92 74.10
C CYS A 981 -47.63 -43.70 75.39
N LYS A 982 -46.31 -43.69 75.25
CA LYS A 982 -45.38 -43.53 76.37
C LYS A 982 -44.15 -42.73 75.95
N ILE A 983 -43.81 -41.71 76.73
CA ILE A 983 -42.58 -40.94 76.57
C ILE A 983 -41.72 -41.17 77.80
N ILE A 984 -40.54 -41.76 77.61
CA ILE A 984 -39.57 -42.07 78.65
C ILE A 984 -38.43 -41.08 78.51
N ILE A 985 -38.19 -40.25 79.52
CA ILE A 985 -37.28 -39.11 79.45
C ILE A 985 -36.17 -39.31 80.48
N ASN A 986 -34.91 -39.28 80.04
CA ASN A 986 -33.75 -39.42 80.91
C ASN A 986 -33.37 -38.12 81.65
N GLU A 987 -34.39 -37.43 82.17
CA GLU A 987 -34.29 -36.26 83.05
C GLU A 987 -35.14 -36.52 84.30
N SER A 988 -34.90 -35.79 85.40
CA SER A 988 -35.70 -35.89 86.63
C SER A 988 -36.99 -35.05 86.60
N LYS A 989 -37.04 -34.03 85.74
CA LYS A 989 -38.18 -33.16 85.44
C LYS A 989 -37.94 -32.38 84.16
N ARG A 990 -38.97 -31.71 83.64
CA ARG A 990 -38.88 -30.79 82.47
C ARG A 990 -37.86 -29.66 82.72
N PRO A 991 -36.85 -29.50 81.85
CA PRO A 991 -35.97 -28.32 81.83
C PRO A 991 -36.74 -27.04 81.49
N SER A 992 -36.28 -25.90 82.03
CA SER A 992 -36.93 -24.58 81.83
C SER A 992 -36.83 -24.03 80.41
N THR A 993 -35.99 -24.62 79.55
CA THR A 993 -35.83 -24.26 78.14
C THR A 993 -36.81 -24.99 77.20
N TRP A 994 -37.62 -25.92 77.72
CA TRP A 994 -38.62 -26.65 76.94
C TRP A 994 -39.97 -25.94 76.99
N SER A 995 -40.75 -26.03 75.91
CA SER A 995 -42.13 -25.56 75.93
C SER A 995 -42.96 -26.36 76.93
N LYS A 996 -43.72 -25.69 77.80
CA LYS A 996 -44.68 -26.37 78.69
C LYS A 996 -45.76 -27.13 77.93
N TYR A 997 -46.01 -26.77 76.66
CA TYR A 997 -46.97 -27.43 75.76
C TYR A 997 -46.32 -28.46 74.82
N PHE A 998 -45.14 -29.02 75.15
CA PHE A 998 -44.49 -30.02 74.28
C PHE A 998 -45.37 -31.24 73.97
N MET A 999 -46.24 -31.65 74.91
CA MET A 999 -47.35 -32.59 74.73
C MET A 999 -48.72 -31.98 75.07
N GLY A 1000 -48.91 -30.70 74.78
CA GLY A 1000 -50.18 -29.99 75.04
C GLY A 1000 -50.66 -30.14 76.49
N GLN A 1001 -51.90 -30.61 76.67
CA GLN A 1001 -52.50 -30.78 77.99
C GLN A 1001 -51.83 -31.83 78.88
N TYR A 1002 -51.08 -32.79 78.30
CA TYR A 1002 -50.41 -33.85 79.05
C TYR A 1002 -49.12 -33.37 79.73
N SER A 1003 -48.53 -32.26 79.27
CA SER A 1003 -47.28 -31.69 79.80
C SER A 1003 -47.43 -30.34 80.50
N SER A 1004 -48.54 -29.62 80.32
CA SER A 1004 -48.66 -28.21 80.74
C SER A 1004 -48.81 -28.00 82.25
N GLN A 1005 -49.32 -28.99 82.99
CA GLN A 1005 -49.74 -28.85 84.39
C GLN A 1005 -48.59 -28.62 85.38
N SER A 1006 -47.41 -29.21 85.16
CA SER A 1006 -46.23 -29.04 86.02
C SER A 1006 -44.93 -29.46 85.29
N ASP A 1007 -43.77 -29.17 85.87
CA ASP A 1007 -42.48 -29.69 85.38
C ASP A 1007 -42.35 -31.22 85.50
N THR A 1008 -43.16 -31.86 86.34
CA THR A 1008 -43.12 -33.30 86.66
C THR A 1008 -44.36 -34.05 86.17
N ALA A 1009 -45.11 -33.47 85.21
CA ALA A 1009 -46.33 -34.04 84.68
C ALA A 1009 -46.10 -35.45 84.12
N THR A 1010 -46.97 -36.39 84.48
CA THR A 1010 -46.91 -37.82 84.13
C THR A 1010 -47.85 -38.22 82.98
N GLY A 1011 -48.56 -37.25 82.39
CA GLY A 1011 -49.57 -37.50 81.37
C GLY A 1011 -50.80 -38.24 81.91
N LYS A 1012 -51.35 -39.16 81.13
CA LYS A 1012 -52.54 -39.97 81.48
C LYS A 1012 -52.40 -41.40 80.96
N VAL A 1013 -52.45 -42.36 81.88
CA VAL A 1013 -52.40 -43.81 81.61
C VAL A 1013 -53.45 -44.22 80.57
N GLY A 1014 -53.06 -45.09 79.63
CA GLY A 1014 -53.90 -45.57 78.53
C GLY A 1014 -54.03 -44.61 77.34
N GLU A 1015 -53.78 -43.31 77.51
CA GLU A 1015 -53.69 -42.34 76.41
C GLU A 1015 -52.22 -42.04 76.08
N LEU A 1016 -51.55 -41.24 76.93
CA LEU A 1016 -50.17 -40.83 76.79
C LEU A 1016 -49.52 -40.66 78.17
N GLU A 1017 -48.63 -41.59 78.54
CA GLU A 1017 -47.82 -41.51 79.75
C GLU A 1017 -46.51 -40.74 79.51
N ILE A 1018 -46.06 -40.00 80.53
CA ILE A 1018 -44.74 -39.36 80.59
C ILE A 1018 -44.00 -39.91 81.82
N GLN A 1019 -42.80 -40.46 81.62
CA GLN A 1019 -42.00 -41.09 82.66
C GLN A 1019 -40.62 -40.42 82.75
N TRP A 1020 -40.34 -39.79 83.89
CA TRP A 1020 -39.07 -39.11 84.21
C TRP A 1020 -38.16 -40.09 84.96
N LYS A 1021 -36.91 -40.30 84.50
CA LYS A 1021 -36.00 -41.33 85.06
C LYS A 1021 -34.90 -40.81 85.97
N GLY A 1022 -34.42 -39.58 85.80
CA GLY A 1022 -33.38 -38.96 86.64
C GLY A 1022 -31.98 -38.98 86.07
#